data_AF-A0A7Y6GBS5-F1
#
_entry.id   AF-A0A7Y6GBS5-F1
#
_cell.length_a   1.000
_cell.length_b   1.000
_cell.length_c   1.000
_cell.angle_alpha   90.00
_cell.angle_beta   90.00
_cell.angle_gamma   90.00
#
_symmetry.space_group_name_H-M   'P 1'
#
loop_
_entity.id
_entity.type
_entity.pdbx_description
1 polymer ?
#
loop_
_entity_poly.entity_id
_entity_poly.type
_entity_poly.pdbx_seq_one_letter_code
_entity_poly.pdbx_strand_id
1 'polypeptide(L)'
;MTRHNTRPRARIWALLATAALVLPPSGLLPVAAAAEPVSGAAAQPAGQAAVETHGLKGEYFSMSAPGARDFDKLGGTLLDPQINFSGLTSTFEELTGRTEHTTARWTGQIEAPATGDYTFYAIGDNGFRLFIDGEPVIDHWVGDWDREQTSAPVRLTAGEKHDFRLELFQDTGGANMFLRWSTPTLAKQIVPMSAFTPPAGFEVFPVELTVAENGRRLRARFDGRVGRLQSGLKDHLKVEADTTALPVKSVASVPGDPNSLYVNLSEAIQKNQLVRVAYDGAGALTVGGESVPKVVRYAENASTHRLTTEWGDELDTKHPLPEYPRPQQVRSKWQNLNGPWQFSAAKAGEQPVFGKKLDEKIIVPFPVESQLSGLERHEDHMFYRRTVEVPKGWKVGKSGRDNRLKLNFGAVDYQARVYVNGTKVAEHTGGYNAFSADITDALKGGGPQEIVVAVTDTGGADQPMGKQSTNPGGIFYTQTSGIWQTVWMEPVAPASIDDIVTTPDIDTGTLAVTVNSANASPTARVEAVARDTRGKVVGRVTGAAGRELRLPVAKQHLWSPDDPYLYDLDVTLTDGRSTDEVGSYFGMREVAVEKVGGFNKLVLNGKPVFSLATLDQGFWPDGLYTAPSDEALAFDLEAHKKLGFNAVRKHIKVEPARWFYHADRLGLLVWQDFVSGNITNETGQKAFVDQGKEVMRQHHNAPSVIGWIVFNEGWGEWNREETGRITESVEAADPSRIVNAHSGVNCCNSKGDSGKGDIIDHHDYNNTDPAFPDERRAAMDGEHGGFVLRTPGHMWPGAPTVIYSGVNSKEELTRKYVENTERFYLDQARAELSGSVYTQITDLENELNGLYTYDRREIKVDAAQVRAVNRKVIAAGAAAGREGPPRGGGRWTLDEGTGTTAKDSGPNARPLTLREGASWTPGVRGSALKFDGRGQYAETAGPVLDTSGSYSVAAWVRLDAVPGNYATAVSQDSRATANSFYLQYGHGAFAFSTPGERRAQVTTAVETGRWYHLVGVRDATTNQIRLYVDGTLAATATGGAALGSTGGLTVGRAHWDGANVDFWNGAVDEVHAVDRVLTAEEVSTLYGAEKP
;
A
#
# COMPACT_ATOMS: atom_id res chain seq x y z
N MET A 1 13.02 -18.46 -37.74
CA MET A 1 12.92 -19.62 -38.67
C MET A 1 12.70 -20.90 -37.88
N THR A 2 12.25 -21.98 -38.55
CA THR A 2 12.22 -23.39 -38.07
C THR A 2 11.57 -23.70 -36.72
N ARG A 3 10.30 -24.14 -36.79
CA ARG A 3 9.64 -24.99 -35.78
C ARG A 3 10.19 -26.43 -35.83
N HIS A 4 10.09 -27.19 -34.74
CA HIS A 4 9.73 -28.61 -34.83
C HIS A 4 8.96 -29.10 -33.59
N ASN A 5 7.82 -29.76 -33.82
CA ASN A 5 7.06 -30.52 -32.83
C ASN A 5 7.60 -31.95 -32.71
N THR A 6 7.51 -32.58 -31.53
CA THR A 6 6.68 -33.80 -31.34
C THR A 6 6.61 -34.25 -29.86
N ARG A 7 5.40 -34.65 -29.45
CA ARG A 7 5.03 -35.43 -28.25
C ARG A 7 4.55 -36.84 -28.72
N PRO A 8 4.02 -37.75 -27.88
CA PRO A 8 4.46 -38.28 -26.57
C PRO A 8 4.38 -39.84 -26.54
N ARG A 9 4.83 -40.52 -25.46
CA ARG A 9 4.26 -41.82 -25.03
C ARG A 9 4.36 -42.05 -23.51
N ALA A 10 3.38 -42.75 -22.96
CA ALA A 10 3.33 -43.25 -21.59
C ALA A 10 3.07 -44.78 -21.57
N ARG A 11 3.48 -45.48 -20.50
CA ARG A 11 2.88 -46.73 -19.96
C ARG A 11 3.51 -47.14 -18.61
N ILE A 12 2.89 -48.12 -17.94
CA ILE A 12 2.88 -48.36 -16.47
C ILE A 12 3.31 -49.84 -16.18
N TRP A 13 3.53 -50.20 -14.89
CA TRP A 13 3.69 -51.56 -14.27
C TRP A 13 5.14 -52.14 -14.28
N ALA A 14 5.69 -52.88 -13.29
CA ALA A 14 5.20 -53.34 -11.96
C ALA A 14 6.30 -53.84 -10.96
N LEU A 15 5.99 -53.77 -9.65
CA LEU A 15 6.17 -54.74 -8.51
C LEU A 15 7.47 -55.56 -8.23
N LEU A 16 7.98 -55.35 -6.98
CA LEU A 16 8.34 -56.30 -5.89
C LEU A 16 9.58 -57.26 -5.86
N ALA A 17 10.20 -57.27 -4.66
CA ALA A 17 10.84 -58.40 -3.92
C ALA A 17 12.21 -58.95 -4.44
N THR A 18 13.18 -59.49 -3.65
CA THR A 18 13.30 -59.84 -2.20
C THR A 18 14.78 -60.10 -1.80
N ALA A 19 15.02 -60.40 -0.51
CA ALA A 19 16.23 -61.00 0.15
C ALA A 19 17.31 -60.02 0.67
N ALA A 20 17.80 -60.01 1.93
CA ALA A 20 17.84 -60.89 3.14
C ALA A 20 19.19 -61.63 3.39
N LEU A 21 19.43 -61.97 4.68
CA LEU A 21 20.61 -62.64 5.32
C LEU A 21 21.76 -61.68 5.75
N VAL A 22 22.51 -61.87 6.85
CA VAL A 22 22.80 -63.06 7.72
C VAL A 22 22.73 -62.74 9.24
N LEU A 23 22.57 -63.79 10.07
CA LEU A 23 22.37 -63.84 11.54
C LEU A 23 23.68 -63.93 12.41
N PRO A 24 23.58 -63.83 13.76
CA PRO A 24 24.62 -64.14 14.76
C PRO A 24 24.43 -65.54 15.44
N PRO A 25 25.28 -65.95 16.43
CA PRO A 25 24.93 -65.80 17.85
C PRO A 25 26.15 -65.53 18.79
N SER A 26 25.99 -65.24 20.09
CA SER A 26 26.02 -66.22 21.23
C SER A 26 25.78 -65.44 22.54
N GLY A 27 24.97 -65.84 23.54
CA GLY A 27 25.02 -67.04 24.40
C GLY A 27 25.13 -66.54 25.86
N LEU A 28 24.52 -67.09 26.92
CA LEU A 28 24.08 -68.47 27.22
C LEU A 28 22.81 -68.52 28.13
N LEU A 29 22.19 -69.70 28.17
CA LEU A 29 21.00 -70.13 28.94
C LEU A 29 21.44 -70.83 30.27
N PRO A 30 20.64 -71.66 30.97
CA PRO A 30 19.17 -71.78 31.18
C PRO A 30 18.78 -71.77 32.69
N VAL A 31 17.49 -71.88 33.08
CA VAL A 31 16.79 -73.08 33.65
C VAL A 31 15.59 -72.52 34.48
N ALA A 32 14.35 -73.05 34.59
CA ALA A 32 13.65 -74.27 34.14
C ALA A 32 12.16 -74.00 33.75
N ALA A 33 11.35 -75.06 33.64
CA ALA A 33 9.87 -75.09 33.73
C ALA A 33 9.47 -75.86 35.02
N ALA A 34 8.21 -75.98 35.49
CA ALA A 34 6.85 -75.81 34.94
C ALA A 34 5.90 -75.28 36.08
N ALA A 35 4.60 -74.95 35.93
CA ALA A 35 3.55 -75.49 35.05
C ALA A 35 2.35 -74.51 34.86
N GLU A 36 1.45 -74.87 33.93
CA GLU A 36 0.15 -74.24 33.61
C GLU A 36 -1.04 -74.89 34.37
N PRO A 37 -2.30 -74.39 34.26
CA PRO A 37 -2.75 -72.98 34.24
C PRO A 37 -3.94 -72.71 35.19
N VAL A 38 -4.17 -71.45 35.60
CA VAL A 38 -5.47 -70.99 36.15
C VAL A 38 -5.81 -69.59 35.62
N SER A 39 -7.11 -69.31 35.50
CA SER A 39 -7.71 -68.15 34.81
C SER A 39 -7.39 -66.76 35.38
N GLY A 40 -7.12 -65.83 34.45
CA GLY A 40 -7.90 -64.59 34.35
C GLY A 40 -7.78 -63.55 35.48
N ALA A 41 -6.70 -62.78 35.47
CA ALA A 41 -6.69 -61.41 35.97
C ALA A 41 -6.10 -60.50 34.88
N ALA A 42 -6.82 -59.46 34.48
CA ALA A 42 -6.36 -58.54 33.44
C ALA A 42 -5.24 -57.64 34.00
N ALA A 43 -4.08 -57.64 33.36
CA ALA A 43 -3.03 -56.67 33.66
C ALA A 43 -3.51 -55.26 33.28
N GLN A 44 -3.37 -54.30 34.19
CA GLN A 44 -3.63 -52.89 33.89
C GLN A 44 -2.60 -52.36 32.86
N PRO A 45 -3.01 -51.51 31.90
CA PRO A 45 -2.06 -50.77 31.08
C PRO A 45 -1.25 -49.79 31.94
N ALA A 46 -0.01 -49.51 31.53
CA ALA A 46 0.83 -48.50 32.18
C ALA A 46 0.13 -47.12 32.19
N GLY A 47 0.07 -46.49 33.37
CA GLY A 47 -0.46 -45.14 33.51
C GLY A 47 0.35 -44.13 32.71
N GLN A 48 -0.32 -43.26 31.95
CA GLN A 48 0.32 -42.10 31.34
C GLN A 48 0.82 -41.16 32.46
N ALA A 49 2.00 -40.57 32.29
CA ALA A 49 2.53 -39.61 33.25
C ALA A 49 1.58 -38.41 33.42
N ALA A 50 1.55 -37.84 34.64
CA ALA A 50 0.86 -36.59 34.90
C ALA A 50 1.49 -35.48 34.05
N VAL A 51 0.66 -34.66 33.40
CA VAL A 51 1.11 -33.51 32.61
C VAL A 51 1.29 -32.34 33.58
N GLU A 52 2.50 -31.75 33.62
CA GLU A 52 2.70 -30.50 34.34
C GLU A 52 2.04 -29.36 33.57
N THR A 53 1.18 -28.61 34.24
CA THR A 53 0.37 -27.54 33.63
C THR A 53 1.00 -26.20 33.95
N HIS A 54 1.33 -25.43 32.93
CA HIS A 54 1.96 -24.12 33.04
C HIS A 54 0.99 -22.97 32.72
N GLY A 55 1.24 -21.80 33.31
CA GLY A 55 0.43 -20.59 33.13
C GLY A 55 -0.18 -20.04 34.42
N LEU A 56 -1.04 -19.03 34.27
CA LEU A 56 -1.68 -18.28 35.34
C LEU A 56 -3.21 -18.37 35.24
N LYS A 57 -3.91 -18.37 36.38
CA LYS A 57 -5.36 -18.17 36.41
C LYS A 57 -5.64 -16.69 36.15
N GLY A 58 -6.08 -16.38 34.93
CA GLY A 58 -6.63 -15.06 34.56
C GLY A 58 -8.09 -14.96 34.96
N GLU A 59 -8.46 -13.90 35.66
CA GLU A 59 -9.81 -13.56 36.09
C GLU A 59 -10.19 -12.21 35.46
N TYR A 60 -11.30 -12.16 34.73
CA TYR A 60 -11.69 -11.00 33.93
C TYR A 60 -13.03 -10.44 34.38
N PHE A 61 -13.10 -9.14 34.67
CA PHE A 61 -14.21 -8.49 35.34
C PHE A 61 -14.68 -7.24 34.58
N SER A 62 -15.96 -6.88 34.74
CA SER A 62 -16.43 -5.51 34.49
C SER A 62 -16.28 -4.67 35.76
N MET A 63 -15.94 -3.39 35.60
CA MET A 63 -16.03 -2.39 36.67
C MET A 63 -17.49 -2.09 37.03
N SER A 64 -17.72 -1.62 38.25
CA SER A 64 -19.04 -1.16 38.72
C SER A 64 -19.50 0.12 38.01
N ALA A 65 -18.56 1.00 37.65
CA ALA A 65 -18.78 2.23 36.88
C ALA A 65 -17.51 2.66 36.11
N PRO A 66 -17.63 3.52 35.07
CA PRO A 66 -16.47 4.13 34.42
C PRO A 66 -15.51 4.78 35.41
N GLY A 67 -14.21 4.47 35.33
CA GLY A 67 -13.19 5.00 36.24
C GLY A 67 -13.20 4.41 37.66
N ALA A 68 -14.07 3.45 37.99
CA ALA A 68 -14.10 2.81 39.31
C ALA A 68 -12.87 1.91 39.57
N ARG A 69 -12.33 1.30 38.50
CA ARG A 69 -11.11 0.47 38.51
C ARG A 69 -11.14 -0.66 39.54
N ASP A 70 -12.34 -1.18 39.77
CA ASP A 70 -12.65 -2.25 40.72
C ASP A 70 -12.89 -3.60 40.00
N PHE A 71 -12.92 -4.67 40.79
CA PHE A 71 -13.12 -6.05 40.33
C PHE A 71 -14.55 -6.50 40.66
N ASP A 72 -15.55 -5.68 40.28
CA ASP A 72 -16.95 -5.84 40.71
C ASP A 72 -17.58 -7.14 40.21
N LYS A 73 -17.74 -7.29 38.88
CA LYS A 73 -18.44 -8.43 38.30
C LYS A 73 -17.51 -9.30 37.47
N LEU A 74 -17.15 -10.47 38.01
CA LEU A 74 -16.44 -11.51 37.26
C LEU A 74 -17.27 -11.96 36.05
N GLY A 75 -16.69 -11.83 34.85
CA GLY A 75 -17.24 -12.37 33.60
C GLY A 75 -16.78 -13.80 33.33
N GLY A 76 -15.51 -14.11 33.61
CA GLY A 76 -14.99 -15.48 33.48
C GLY A 76 -13.52 -15.63 33.86
N THR A 77 -13.03 -16.88 33.81
CA THR A 77 -11.67 -17.26 34.19
C THR A 77 -10.98 -18.12 33.13
N LEU A 78 -9.72 -17.83 32.82
CA LEU A 78 -8.91 -18.55 31.82
C LEU A 78 -7.62 -19.11 32.45
N LEU A 79 -6.97 -20.05 31.75
CA LEU A 79 -5.54 -20.30 31.95
C LEU A 79 -4.77 -19.53 30.87
N ASP A 80 -4.13 -18.45 31.28
CA ASP A 80 -3.27 -17.65 30.43
C ASP A 80 -1.83 -18.18 30.46
N PRO A 81 -1.17 -18.36 29.30
CA PRO A 81 0.15 -18.96 29.24
C PRO A 81 1.21 -18.07 29.90
N GLN A 82 1.19 -16.79 29.57
CA GLN A 82 2.16 -15.78 29.97
C GLN A 82 1.53 -14.40 29.78
N ILE A 83 2.07 -13.38 30.44
CA ILE A 83 1.62 -11.99 30.26
C ILE A 83 2.33 -11.39 29.04
N ASN A 84 1.78 -11.63 27.86
CA ASN A 84 2.31 -11.15 26.57
C ASN A 84 1.14 -10.89 25.60
N PHE A 85 0.29 -9.94 25.96
CA PHE A 85 -0.95 -9.64 25.26
C PHE A 85 -0.83 -8.34 24.48
N SER A 86 -0.68 -8.44 23.15
CA SER A 86 -0.83 -7.30 22.24
C SER A 86 -2.28 -6.84 22.08
N GLY A 87 -3.25 -7.63 22.55
CA GLY A 87 -4.67 -7.30 22.55
C GLY A 87 -5.47 -8.16 23.53
N LEU A 88 -6.22 -7.53 24.45
CA LEU A 88 -7.13 -8.16 25.41
C LEU A 88 -8.61 -7.83 25.15
N THR A 89 -8.90 -6.87 24.28
CA THR A 89 -10.25 -6.36 23.99
C THR A 89 -11.24 -7.48 23.61
N SER A 90 -10.81 -8.46 22.81
CA SER A 90 -11.65 -9.62 22.44
C SER A 90 -11.90 -10.58 23.60
N THR A 91 -10.93 -10.76 24.50
CA THR A 91 -11.07 -11.55 25.73
C THR A 91 -12.04 -10.88 26.70
N PHE A 92 -11.94 -9.56 26.87
CA PHE A 92 -12.87 -8.78 27.69
C PHE A 92 -14.30 -8.84 27.14
N GLU A 93 -14.49 -8.67 25.82
CA GLU A 93 -15.81 -8.79 25.18
C GLU A 93 -16.39 -10.20 25.35
N GLU A 94 -15.59 -11.24 25.09
CA GLU A 94 -16.05 -12.63 25.14
C GLU A 94 -16.39 -13.11 26.57
N LEU A 95 -15.71 -12.59 27.60
CA LEU A 95 -15.94 -13.00 28.99
C LEU A 95 -16.89 -12.07 29.75
N THR A 96 -16.82 -10.77 29.51
CA THR A 96 -17.54 -9.75 30.29
C THR A 96 -18.72 -9.12 29.53
N GLY A 97 -18.75 -9.26 28.20
CA GLY A 97 -19.73 -8.58 27.33
C GLY A 97 -19.47 -7.08 27.18
N ARG A 98 -18.22 -6.64 27.39
CA ARG A 98 -17.73 -5.27 27.26
C ARG A 98 -16.28 -5.24 26.82
N THR A 99 -15.91 -4.25 26.01
CA THR A 99 -14.53 -3.94 25.62
C THR A 99 -13.84 -2.93 26.54
N GLU A 100 -14.62 -2.14 27.28
CA GLU A 100 -14.19 -0.97 28.06
C GLU A 100 -14.74 -1.04 29.49
N HIS A 101 -14.10 -0.31 30.41
CA HIS A 101 -14.37 -0.32 31.85
C HIS A 101 -14.31 -1.74 32.43
N THR A 102 -13.18 -2.41 32.22
CA THR A 102 -12.90 -3.78 32.64
C THR A 102 -11.63 -3.87 33.49
N THR A 103 -11.50 -4.92 34.28
CA THR A 103 -10.30 -5.21 35.07
C THR A 103 -9.91 -6.68 34.91
N ALA A 104 -8.61 -6.96 34.99
CA ALA A 104 -8.07 -8.32 34.91
C ALA A 104 -7.11 -8.59 36.06
N ARG A 105 -7.15 -9.80 36.61
CA ARG A 105 -6.24 -10.30 37.65
C ARG A 105 -5.68 -11.64 37.20
N TRP A 106 -4.36 -11.77 37.19
CA TRP A 106 -3.66 -13.04 36.98
C TRP A 106 -3.07 -13.51 38.30
N THR A 107 -3.32 -14.77 38.67
CA THR A 107 -2.80 -15.40 39.90
C THR A 107 -2.20 -16.76 39.63
N GLY A 108 -1.21 -17.15 40.43
CA GLY A 108 -0.52 -18.43 40.34
C GLY A 108 0.78 -18.38 41.14
N GLN A 109 1.76 -19.15 40.70
CA GLN A 109 3.13 -19.09 41.21
C GLN A 109 4.12 -18.88 40.09
N ILE A 110 5.25 -18.24 40.38
CA ILE A 110 6.39 -18.03 39.48
C ILE A 110 7.63 -18.74 40.01
N GLU A 111 8.40 -19.37 39.12
CA GLU A 111 9.68 -20.01 39.40
C GLU A 111 10.78 -19.46 38.49
N ALA A 112 11.95 -19.18 39.05
CA ALA A 112 13.10 -18.68 38.30
C ALA A 112 13.94 -19.84 37.71
N PRO A 113 14.37 -19.78 36.43
CA PRO A 113 15.18 -20.84 35.82
C PRO A 113 16.61 -20.93 36.40
N ALA A 114 17.08 -19.87 37.07
CA ALA A 114 18.36 -19.82 37.75
C ALA A 114 18.25 -18.86 38.96
N THR A 115 18.91 -19.19 40.08
CA THR A 115 18.96 -18.32 41.26
C THR A 115 19.66 -17.00 40.92
N GLY A 116 18.98 -15.87 41.11
CA GLY A 116 19.46 -14.57 40.64
C GLY A 116 18.64 -13.38 41.12
N ASP A 117 19.11 -12.18 40.77
CA ASP A 117 18.40 -10.93 41.02
C ASP A 117 17.66 -10.56 39.72
N TYR A 118 16.34 -10.64 39.74
CA TYR A 118 15.48 -10.42 38.57
C TYR A 118 14.86 -9.02 38.61
N THR A 119 15.11 -8.23 37.58
CA THR A 119 14.40 -6.97 37.36
C THR A 119 13.20 -7.25 36.47
N PHE A 120 11.99 -6.90 36.94
CA PHE A 120 10.76 -6.99 36.16
C PHE A 120 10.50 -5.69 35.39
N TYR A 121 9.91 -5.82 34.21
CA TYR A 121 9.45 -4.70 33.38
C TYR A 121 8.02 -4.97 32.95
N ALA A 122 7.12 -4.01 33.19
CA ALA A 122 5.70 -4.15 32.89
C ALA A 122 5.22 -2.94 32.07
N ILE A 123 4.48 -3.19 30.99
CA ILE A 123 3.87 -2.17 30.12
C ILE A 123 2.48 -2.65 29.71
N GLY A 124 1.51 -1.73 29.71
CA GLY A 124 0.11 -1.99 29.40
C GLY A 124 -0.57 -0.72 28.89
N ASP A 125 -1.77 -0.87 28.34
CA ASP A 125 -2.56 0.26 27.83
C ASP A 125 -3.07 1.19 28.94
N ASN A 126 -3.29 0.69 30.15
CA ASN A 126 -3.77 1.46 31.29
C ASN A 126 -3.00 0.99 32.55
N GLY A 127 -3.46 1.32 33.76
CA GLY A 127 -2.70 1.05 34.98
C GLY A 127 -2.64 -0.42 35.41
N PHE A 128 -1.50 -0.82 35.97
CA PHE A 128 -1.21 -2.19 36.39
C PHE A 128 -0.39 -2.27 37.69
N ARG A 129 -0.50 -3.41 38.40
CA ARG A 129 0.22 -3.67 39.66
C ARG A 129 0.70 -5.13 39.74
N LEU A 130 2.00 -5.31 39.96
CA LEU A 130 2.66 -6.61 40.11
C LEU A 130 3.00 -6.86 41.59
N PHE A 131 2.67 -8.05 42.09
CA PHE A 131 3.03 -8.52 43.42
C PHE A 131 3.74 -9.87 43.34
N ILE A 132 4.78 -10.04 44.15
CA ILE A 132 5.51 -11.30 44.36
C ILE A 132 5.52 -11.59 45.86
N ASP A 133 5.13 -12.80 46.27
CA ASP A 133 4.96 -13.21 47.68
C ASP A 133 4.07 -12.25 48.51
N GLY A 134 3.12 -11.60 47.82
CA GLY A 134 2.20 -10.61 48.38
C GLY A 134 2.71 -9.16 48.41
N GLU A 135 4.02 -8.94 48.25
CA GLU A 135 4.64 -7.61 48.27
C GLU A 135 4.57 -6.93 46.89
N PRO A 136 4.28 -5.61 46.81
CA PRO A 136 4.22 -4.88 45.55
C PRO A 136 5.61 -4.66 44.95
N VAL A 137 5.83 -5.20 43.75
CA VAL A 137 7.09 -5.11 42.99
C VAL A 137 7.03 -4.00 41.93
N ILE A 138 5.84 -3.75 41.37
CA ILE A 138 5.51 -2.59 40.53
C ILE A 138 4.12 -2.11 40.95
N ASP A 139 3.96 -0.83 41.27
CA ASP A 139 2.65 -0.21 41.47
C ASP A 139 2.48 1.02 40.57
N HIS A 140 1.67 0.86 39.53
CA HIS A 140 1.38 1.89 38.53
C HIS A 140 -0.12 1.93 38.22
N TRP A 141 -0.94 2.18 39.24
CA TRP A 141 -2.40 2.25 39.12
C TRP A 141 -2.92 3.59 38.55
N VAL A 142 -2.28 4.09 37.50
CA VAL A 142 -2.54 5.40 36.86
C VAL A 142 -3.18 5.20 35.48
N GLY A 143 -4.01 6.16 35.04
CA GLY A 143 -4.67 6.10 33.74
C GLY A 143 -3.83 6.75 32.64
N ASP A 144 -2.75 6.08 32.24
CA ASP A 144 -1.91 6.42 31.08
C ASP A 144 -1.48 5.13 30.36
N TRP A 145 -1.09 5.24 29.09
CA TRP A 145 -0.85 4.11 28.19
C TRP A 145 0.60 3.96 27.74
N ASP A 146 0.97 2.71 27.47
CA ASP A 146 2.25 2.29 26.87
C ASP A 146 3.51 2.85 27.56
N ARG A 147 3.43 3.03 28.89
CA ARG A 147 4.55 3.47 29.73
C ARG A 147 5.15 2.33 30.53
N GLU A 148 6.28 1.81 30.05
CA GLU A 148 6.98 0.73 30.73
C GLU A 148 7.52 1.15 32.10
N GLN A 149 7.16 0.39 33.12
CA GLN A 149 7.65 0.50 34.49
C GLN A 149 8.71 -0.57 34.74
N THR A 150 9.71 -0.24 35.56
CA THR A 150 10.82 -1.13 35.92
C THR A 150 10.86 -1.31 37.43
N SER A 151 10.94 -2.55 37.91
CA SER A 151 11.03 -2.83 39.35
C SER A 151 12.44 -2.61 39.90
N ALA A 152 12.57 -2.56 41.23
CA ALA A 152 13.84 -2.92 41.86
C ALA A 152 14.15 -4.42 41.62
N PRO A 153 15.42 -4.87 41.65
CA PRO A 153 15.74 -6.28 41.50
C PRO A 153 15.16 -7.13 42.65
N VAL A 154 14.44 -8.19 42.29
CA VAL A 154 13.85 -9.16 43.23
C VAL A 154 14.71 -10.42 43.23
N ARG A 155 15.13 -10.87 44.43
CA ARG A 155 15.90 -12.11 44.56
C ARG A 155 14.97 -13.31 44.41
N LEU A 156 15.21 -14.16 43.42
CA LEU A 156 14.49 -15.43 43.23
C LEU A 156 15.47 -16.61 43.25
N THR A 157 15.03 -17.75 43.78
CA THR A 157 15.83 -18.99 43.84
C THR A 157 15.29 -20.01 42.83
N ALA A 158 16.17 -20.69 42.09
CA ALA A 158 15.75 -21.79 41.24
C ALA A 158 15.25 -22.98 42.06
N GLY A 159 14.10 -23.56 41.67
CA GLY A 159 13.40 -24.59 42.44
C GLY A 159 12.48 -24.07 43.54
N GLU A 160 12.44 -22.75 43.79
CA GLU A 160 11.48 -22.13 44.72
C GLU A 160 10.33 -21.50 43.92
N LYS A 161 9.09 -21.88 44.26
CA LYS A 161 7.87 -21.29 43.68
C LYS A 161 7.38 -20.16 44.57
N HIS A 162 7.35 -18.96 44.01
CA HIS A 162 6.92 -17.72 44.67
C HIS A 162 5.48 -17.40 44.28
N ASP A 163 4.67 -16.84 45.18
CA ASP A 163 3.28 -16.48 44.85
C ASP A 163 3.26 -15.27 43.91
N PHE A 164 2.51 -15.38 42.82
CA PHE A 164 2.42 -14.38 41.76
C PHE A 164 1.03 -13.77 41.69
N ARG A 165 0.94 -12.43 41.67
CA ARG A 165 -0.29 -11.72 41.30
C ARG A 165 0.03 -10.51 40.41
N LEU A 166 -0.63 -10.41 39.26
CA LEU A 166 -0.64 -9.21 38.43
C LEU A 166 -2.08 -8.70 38.29
N GLU A 167 -2.27 -7.40 38.34
CA GLU A 167 -3.56 -6.74 38.15
C GLU A 167 -3.45 -5.66 37.05
N LEU A 168 -4.51 -5.50 36.25
CA LEU A 168 -4.69 -4.48 35.20
C LEU A 168 -6.10 -3.87 35.33
N PHE A 169 -6.25 -2.59 35.01
CA PHE A 169 -7.53 -2.00 34.63
C PHE A 169 -7.49 -1.48 33.19
N GLN A 170 -8.66 -1.41 32.54
CA GLN A 170 -8.88 -0.78 31.25
C GLN A 170 -10.08 0.17 31.34
N ASP A 171 -9.85 1.47 31.21
CA ASP A 171 -10.92 2.46 31.15
C ASP A 171 -11.54 2.52 29.75
N THR A 172 -10.83 2.99 28.72
CA THR A 172 -11.37 3.16 27.34
C THR A 172 -10.30 2.89 26.28
N GLY A 173 -10.67 2.44 25.08
CA GLY A 173 -9.75 2.25 23.95
C GLY A 173 -9.33 0.80 23.69
N GLY A 174 -8.08 0.62 23.25
CA GLY A 174 -7.45 -0.70 23.10
C GLY A 174 -7.13 -1.30 24.47
N ALA A 175 -6.68 -2.56 24.54
CA ALA A 175 -6.22 -3.14 25.81
C ALA A 175 -5.02 -4.05 25.55
N ASN A 176 -3.88 -3.77 26.17
CA ASN A 176 -2.65 -4.56 26.03
C ASN A 176 -1.99 -4.76 27.41
N MET A 177 -1.18 -5.82 27.57
CA MET A 177 -0.37 -6.03 28.78
C MET A 177 0.80 -6.99 28.55
N PHE A 178 2.00 -6.58 28.94
CA PHE A 178 3.25 -7.33 28.79
C PHE A 178 4.05 -7.37 30.11
N LEU A 179 4.60 -8.52 30.44
CA LEU A 179 5.57 -8.69 31.54
C LEU A 179 6.88 -9.30 31.00
N ARG A 180 7.98 -8.64 31.32
CA ARG A 180 9.34 -9.06 30.97
C ARG A 180 10.20 -9.13 32.23
N TRP A 181 11.29 -9.89 32.16
CA TRP A 181 12.32 -9.91 33.20
C TRP A 181 13.73 -9.88 32.59
N SER A 182 14.72 -9.48 33.38
CA SER A 182 16.16 -9.57 33.07
C SER A 182 16.95 -9.89 34.34
N THR A 183 18.20 -10.31 34.16
CA THR A 183 19.22 -10.37 35.23
C THR A 183 20.54 -9.82 34.68
N PRO A 184 21.61 -9.63 35.48
CA PRO A 184 22.92 -9.22 34.97
C PRO A 184 23.52 -10.16 33.90
N THR A 185 23.02 -11.39 33.75
CA THR A 185 23.46 -12.38 32.75
C THR A 185 22.34 -12.85 31.81
N LEU A 186 21.09 -12.43 32.05
CA LEU A 186 19.92 -12.80 31.26
C LEU A 186 19.35 -11.55 30.57
N ALA A 187 19.43 -11.52 29.24
CA ALA A 187 18.85 -10.43 28.45
C ALA A 187 17.34 -10.29 28.70
N LYS A 188 16.84 -9.05 28.63
CA LYS A 188 15.44 -8.71 28.85
C LYS A 188 14.54 -9.48 27.88
N GLN A 189 13.63 -10.28 28.42
CA GLN A 189 12.71 -11.14 27.65
C GLN A 189 11.35 -11.25 28.33
N ILE A 190 10.32 -11.67 27.59
CA ILE A 190 9.01 -12.04 28.15
C ILE A 190 9.21 -13.14 29.21
N VAL A 191 8.49 -13.07 30.33
CA VAL A 191 8.50 -14.15 31.32
C VAL A 191 7.83 -15.37 30.69
N PRO A 192 8.54 -16.49 30.46
CA PRO A 192 8.05 -17.60 29.66
C PRO A 192 6.94 -18.34 30.41
N MET A 193 6.00 -18.94 29.66
CA MET A 193 4.91 -19.74 30.23
C MET A 193 5.39 -20.79 31.24
N SER A 194 6.50 -21.47 30.97
CA SER A 194 7.08 -22.49 31.84
C SER A 194 7.51 -21.98 33.23
N ALA A 195 7.71 -20.67 33.40
CA ALA A 195 7.98 -20.06 34.70
C ALA A 195 6.72 -20.00 35.57
N PHE A 196 5.51 -20.13 35.01
CA PHE A 196 4.26 -20.01 35.75
C PHE A 196 3.61 -21.37 36.05
N THR A 197 3.07 -21.51 37.26
CA THR A 197 2.20 -22.62 37.67
C THR A 197 0.85 -22.04 38.11
N PRO A 198 -0.31 -22.59 37.67
CA PRO A 198 -1.60 -22.09 38.12
C PRO A 198 -1.87 -22.42 39.60
N PRO A 199 -2.82 -21.72 40.25
CA PRO A 199 -3.20 -22.01 41.63
C PRO A 199 -3.69 -23.46 41.80
N ALA A 200 -3.34 -24.08 42.93
CA ALA A 200 -3.76 -25.44 43.24
C ALA A 200 -5.29 -25.57 43.25
N GLY A 201 -5.82 -26.60 42.58
CA GLY A 201 -7.27 -26.84 42.46
C GLY A 201 -7.98 -26.04 41.37
N PHE A 202 -7.24 -25.28 40.54
CA PHE A 202 -7.82 -24.71 39.32
C PHE A 202 -8.00 -25.80 38.25
N GLU A 203 -9.22 -26.00 37.77
CA GLU A 203 -9.52 -26.96 36.70
C GLU A 203 -9.05 -26.44 35.33
N VAL A 204 -8.35 -27.31 34.58
CA VAL A 204 -7.70 -26.92 33.33
C VAL A 204 -8.09 -27.85 32.19
N PHE A 205 -8.90 -27.33 31.27
CA PHE A 205 -9.34 -28.02 30.07
C PHE A 205 -8.83 -27.31 28.82
N PRO A 206 -8.32 -28.03 27.78
CA PRO A 206 -7.62 -29.32 27.90
C PRO A 206 -6.32 -29.17 28.71
N VAL A 207 -5.79 -30.21 29.36
CA VAL A 207 -4.53 -30.08 30.13
C VAL A 207 -3.33 -29.75 29.25
N GLU A 208 -3.31 -30.22 28.00
CA GLU A 208 -2.32 -29.84 26.97
C GLU A 208 -3.05 -29.42 25.68
N LEU A 209 -2.60 -28.33 25.08
CA LEU A 209 -3.08 -27.82 23.79
C LEU A 209 -1.89 -27.43 22.91
N THR A 210 -1.64 -28.21 21.86
CA THR A 210 -0.46 -28.05 20.99
C THR A 210 -0.87 -27.92 19.52
N VAL A 211 -0.25 -27.00 18.79
CA VAL A 211 -0.31 -26.92 17.32
C VAL A 211 0.79 -27.81 16.75
N ALA A 212 0.46 -28.69 15.80
CA ALA A 212 1.43 -29.55 15.14
C ALA A 212 2.38 -28.76 14.20
N GLU A 213 3.54 -29.33 13.90
CA GLU A 213 4.59 -28.76 13.02
C GLU A 213 4.09 -28.25 11.66
N ASN A 214 3.00 -28.83 11.14
CA ASN A 214 2.38 -28.45 9.87
C ASN A 214 1.37 -27.28 9.95
N GLY A 215 1.12 -26.73 11.14
CA GLY A 215 0.21 -25.62 11.38
C GLY A 215 -1.29 -25.91 11.20
N ARG A 216 -1.66 -27.03 10.56
CA ARG A 216 -3.04 -27.34 10.11
C ARG A 216 -3.84 -28.21 11.08
N ARG A 217 -3.27 -28.54 12.25
CA ARG A 217 -3.90 -29.39 13.27
C ARG A 217 -3.46 -28.98 14.67
N LEU A 218 -4.43 -28.85 15.57
CA LEU A 218 -4.21 -28.80 17.01
C LEU A 218 -4.54 -30.15 17.65
N ARG A 219 -3.81 -30.53 18.69
CA ARG A 219 -4.15 -31.61 19.61
C ARG A 219 -4.60 -31.00 20.93
N ALA A 220 -5.79 -31.36 21.38
CA ALA A 220 -6.28 -31.07 22.73
C ALA A 220 -6.31 -32.38 23.51
N ARG A 221 -5.48 -32.48 24.55
CA ARG A 221 -5.36 -33.64 25.45
C ARG A 221 -5.98 -33.31 26.80
N PHE A 222 -6.85 -34.17 27.28
CA PHE A 222 -7.54 -34.04 28.55
C PHE A 222 -6.97 -35.05 29.57
N ASP A 223 -7.23 -34.80 30.85
CA ASP A 223 -6.93 -35.70 31.96
C ASP A 223 -7.83 -36.96 31.95
N GLY A 224 -9.09 -36.79 31.58
CA GLY A 224 -10.07 -37.86 31.40
C GLY A 224 -10.26 -38.34 29.95
N ARG A 225 -11.02 -39.43 29.80
CA ARG A 225 -11.43 -39.99 28.50
C ARG A 225 -12.40 -39.04 27.78
N VAL A 226 -12.11 -38.71 26.53
CA VAL A 226 -13.01 -37.89 25.69
C VAL A 226 -14.23 -38.72 25.28
N GLY A 227 -15.41 -38.13 25.42
CA GLY A 227 -16.70 -38.71 25.06
C GLY A 227 -16.91 -38.84 23.55
N ARG A 228 -18.10 -39.31 23.15
CA ARG A 228 -18.45 -39.44 21.72
C ARG A 228 -18.66 -38.04 21.13
N LEU A 229 -17.77 -37.65 20.22
CA LEU A 229 -17.85 -36.38 19.50
C LEU A 229 -19.15 -36.27 18.68
N GLN A 230 -19.81 -35.12 18.77
CA GLN A 230 -20.99 -34.78 17.97
C GLN A 230 -20.57 -34.03 16.70
N SER A 231 -21.36 -34.15 15.63
CA SER A 231 -21.03 -33.55 14.32
C SER A 231 -20.98 -32.02 14.33
N GLY A 232 -21.70 -31.37 15.25
CA GLY A 232 -21.72 -29.91 15.41
C GLY A 232 -20.62 -29.33 16.29
N LEU A 233 -19.76 -30.15 16.93
CA LEU A 233 -18.76 -29.66 17.89
C LEU A 233 -17.79 -28.62 17.28
N LYS A 234 -17.52 -28.68 15.96
CA LYS A 234 -16.71 -27.67 15.26
C LYS A 234 -17.32 -26.27 15.27
N ASP A 235 -18.64 -26.17 15.32
CA ASP A 235 -19.39 -24.91 15.23
C ASP A 235 -19.43 -24.18 16.60
N HIS A 236 -19.04 -24.91 17.65
CA HIS A 236 -18.84 -24.45 19.03
C HIS A 236 -17.38 -24.14 19.36
N LEU A 237 -16.47 -24.22 18.38
CA LEU A 237 -15.04 -23.96 18.52
C LEU A 237 -14.62 -22.77 17.67
N LYS A 238 -13.97 -21.79 18.29
CA LYS A 238 -13.27 -20.70 17.61
C LYS A 238 -11.78 -20.92 17.75
N VAL A 239 -11.04 -20.87 16.65
CA VAL A 239 -9.57 -20.82 16.67
C VAL A 239 -9.15 -19.50 16.06
N GLU A 240 -8.24 -18.78 16.71
CA GLU A 240 -7.64 -17.55 16.22
C GLU A 240 -6.11 -17.68 16.24
N ALA A 241 -5.45 -17.14 15.22
CA ALA A 241 -4.02 -16.83 15.25
C ALA A 241 -3.85 -15.31 15.16
N ASP A 242 -3.15 -14.70 16.11
CA ASP A 242 -2.91 -13.24 16.19
C ASP A 242 -4.18 -12.39 15.98
N THR A 243 -5.27 -12.74 16.71
CA THR A 243 -6.62 -12.16 16.60
C THR A 243 -7.41 -12.44 15.31
N THR A 244 -6.86 -13.24 14.39
CA THR A 244 -7.51 -13.61 13.13
C THR A 244 -8.13 -14.99 13.22
N ALA A 245 -9.46 -15.06 13.05
CA ALA A 245 -10.19 -16.33 13.09
C ALA A 245 -9.79 -17.25 11.94
N LEU A 246 -9.45 -18.50 12.28
CA LEU A 246 -9.07 -19.56 11.35
C LEU A 246 -10.23 -20.56 11.19
N PRO A 247 -10.64 -20.92 9.97
CA PRO A 247 -11.75 -21.86 9.77
C PRO A 247 -11.45 -23.25 10.31
N VAL A 248 -12.28 -23.73 11.25
CA VAL A 248 -12.22 -25.11 11.76
C VAL A 248 -12.83 -26.07 10.75
N LYS A 249 -12.00 -26.91 10.14
CA LYS A 249 -12.41 -27.88 9.11
C LYS A 249 -13.13 -29.09 9.69
N SER A 250 -12.63 -29.63 10.81
CA SER A 250 -13.24 -30.80 11.48
C SER A 250 -12.67 -31.03 12.88
N VAL A 251 -13.43 -31.72 13.72
CA VAL A 251 -12.96 -32.28 15.00
C VAL A 251 -13.00 -33.81 14.93
N ALA A 252 -11.96 -34.49 15.39
CA ALA A 252 -11.85 -35.95 15.32
C ALA A 252 -11.15 -36.52 16.57
N SER A 253 -11.47 -37.77 16.95
CA SER A 253 -10.75 -38.48 18.02
C SER A 253 -9.33 -38.85 17.58
N VAL A 254 -8.37 -38.87 18.50
CA VAL A 254 -6.99 -39.30 18.18
C VAL A 254 -6.91 -40.83 18.16
N PRO A 255 -6.46 -41.47 17.05
CA PRO A 255 -6.27 -42.91 17.00
C PRO A 255 -5.26 -43.38 18.06
N GLY A 256 -5.66 -44.33 18.91
CA GLY A 256 -4.81 -44.88 19.97
C GLY A 256 -4.69 -44.03 21.24
N ASP A 257 -5.24 -42.81 21.27
CA ASP A 257 -5.27 -41.95 22.47
C ASP A 257 -6.70 -41.52 22.81
N PRO A 258 -7.39 -42.22 23.72
CA PRO A 258 -8.79 -41.95 24.07
C PRO A 258 -8.98 -40.68 24.90
N ASN A 259 -7.90 -40.02 25.32
CA ASN A 259 -7.93 -38.78 26.10
C ASN A 259 -7.66 -37.54 25.23
N SER A 260 -7.46 -37.69 23.92
CA SER A 260 -7.20 -36.56 23.02
C SER A 260 -8.21 -36.44 21.87
N LEU A 261 -8.41 -35.22 21.41
CA LEU A 261 -9.02 -34.90 20.12
C LEU A 261 -8.07 -34.06 19.25
N TYR A 262 -8.30 -34.13 17.94
CA TYR A 262 -7.71 -33.24 16.95
C TYR A 262 -8.73 -32.21 16.49
N VAL A 263 -8.32 -30.94 16.47
CA VAL A 263 -8.99 -29.87 15.73
C VAL A 263 -8.19 -29.65 14.45
N ASN A 264 -8.74 -30.03 13.30
CA ASN A 264 -8.10 -29.79 12.01
C ASN A 264 -8.61 -28.47 11.44
N LEU A 265 -7.69 -27.64 10.95
CA LEU A 265 -7.98 -26.34 10.35
C LEU A 265 -8.06 -26.44 8.83
N SER A 266 -8.73 -25.48 8.20
CA SER A 266 -8.63 -25.29 6.75
C SER A 266 -7.28 -24.69 6.38
N GLU A 267 -6.77 -23.75 7.18
CA GLU A 267 -5.48 -23.08 6.95
C GLU A 267 -4.42 -23.40 7.98
N ALA A 268 -3.17 -23.08 7.65
CA ALA A 268 -2.02 -23.31 8.51
C ALA A 268 -1.79 -22.11 9.43
N ILE A 269 -1.68 -22.39 10.73
CA ILE A 269 -1.01 -21.52 11.70
C ILE A 269 0.48 -21.46 11.32
N GLN A 270 1.06 -20.28 11.28
CA GLN A 270 2.50 -20.08 11.03
C GLN A 270 3.31 -20.17 12.33
N LYS A 271 4.62 -20.33 12.19
CA LYS A 271 5.58 -20.23 13.31
C LYS A 271 5.41 -18.90 14.05
N ASN A 272 5.65 -18.90 15.37
CA ASN A 272 5.61 -17.74 16.27
C ASN A 272 4.25 -17.05 16.47
N GLN A 273 3.19 -17.41 15.73
CA GLN A 273 1.85 -16.86 15.97
C GLN A 273 1.30 -17.26 17.35
N LEU A 274 0.60 -16.34 18.00
CA LEU A 274 -0.14 -16.59 19.23
C LEU A 274 -1.50 -17.19 18.88
N VAL A 275 -1.77 -18.41 19.35
CA VAL A 275 -2.94 -19.18 18.95
C VAL A 275 -3.92 -19.29 20.10
N ARG A 276 -5.12 -18.70 19.96
CA ARG A 276 -6.21 -18.78 20.95
C ARG A 276 -7.29 -19.73 20.46
N VAL A 277 -7.77 -20.60 21.34
CA VAL A 277 -8.87 -21.54 21.10
C VAL A 277 -9.95 -21.29 22.14
N ALA A 278 -11.16 -21.00 21.69
CA ALA A 278 -12.36 -20.89 22.53
C ALA A 278 -13.32 -22.04 22.23
N TYR A 279 -13.93 -22.58 23.29
CA TYR A 279 -15.05 -23.50 23.26
C TYR A 279 -16.18 -22.90 24.09
N ASP A 280 -17.38 -22.78 23.53
CA ASP A 280 -18.50 -22.07 24.16
C ASP A 280 -19.21 -22.84 25.28
N GLY A 281 -18.90 -24.12 25.48
CA GLY A 281 -19.55 -25.02 26.45
C GLY A 281 -20.79 -25.75 25.92
N ALA A 282 -21.34 -25.38 24.75
CA ALA A 282 -22.61 -25.87 24.23
C ALA A 282 -22.48 -27.08 23.27
N GLY A 283 -21.29 -27.39 22.76
CA GLY A 283 -21.04 -28.48 21.80
C GLY A 283 -21.11 -29.92 22.34
N ALA A 284 -21.66 -30.13 23.53
CA ALA A 284 -21.80 -31.44 24.20
C ALA A 284 -20.48 -32.25 24.33
N LEU A 285 -19.34 -31.56 24.38
CA LEU A 285 -18.05 -32.18 24.68
C LEU A 285 -18.04 -32.68 26.13
N THR A 286 -17.65 -33.94 26.32
CA THR A 286 -17.55 -34.57 27.64
C THR A 286 -16.18 -35.20 27.85
N VAL A 287 -15.69 -35.14 29.09
CA VAL A 287 -14.40 -35.68 29.55
C VAL A 287 -14.65 -36.43 30.85
N GLY A 288 -14.20 -37.69 30.95
CA GLY A 288 -14.45 -38.54 32.13
C GLY A 288 -15.91 -38.93 32.37
N GLY A 289 -16.86 -38.39 31.59
CA GLY A 289 -18.30 -38.50 31.78
C GLY A 289 -18.98 -37.17 32.11
N GLU A 290 -18.21 -36.13 32.41
CA GLU A 290 -18.69 -34.79 32.77
C GLU A 290 -18.59 -33.82 31.58
N SER A 291 -19.44 -32.79 31.56
CA SER A 291 -19.45 -31.78 30.48
C SER A 291 -18.28 -30.82 30.62
N VAL A 292 -17.55 -30.58 29.53
CA VAL A 292 -16.52 -29.53 29.50
C VAL A 292 -17.23 -28.16 29.54
N PRO A 293 -16.84 -27.23 30.43
CA PRO A 293 -17.44 -25.90 30.52
C PRO A 293 -17.03 -25.00 29.34
N LYS A 294 -17.45 -23.73 29.34
CA LYS A 294 -16.84 -22.71 28.46
C LYS A 294 -15.34 -22.59 28.80
N VAL A 295 -14.50 -22.61 27.77
CA VAL A 295 -13.03 -22.65 27.88
C VAL A 295 -12.45 -21.67 26.86
N VAL A 296 -11.51 -20.82 27.26
CA VAL A 296 -10.61 -20.13 26.32
C VAL A 296 -9.17 -20.39 26.75
N ARG A 297 -8.34 -20.80 25.79
CA ARG A 297 -6.97 -21.25 26.03
C ARG A 297 -6.05 -20.85 24.90
N TYR A 298 -4.77 -20.70 25.22
CA TYR A 298 -3.74 -20.57 24.23
C TYR A 298 -3.07 -21.93 23.96
N ALA A 299 -2.71 -22.17 22.70
CA ALA A 299 -1.99 -23.36 22.28
C ALA A 299 -0.48 -23.08 22.24
N GLU A 300 0.32 -24.04 22.68
CA GLU A 300 1.75 -24.06 22.36
C GLU A 300 1.91 -24.28 20.85
N ASN A 301 2.62 -23.40 20.18
CA ASN A 301 2.71 -23.38 18.72
C ASN A 301 4.02 -23.99 18.22
N ALA A 302 4.02 -25.30 17.94
CA ALA A 302 5.17 -25.98 17.33
C ALA A 302 5.20 -25.87 15.79
N SER A 303 4.34 -25.04 15.17
CA SER A 303 4.31 -24.90 13.71
C SER A 303 5.64 -24.40 13.15
N THR A 304 6.07 -25.02 12.06
CA THR A 304 7.25 -24.61 11.28
C THR A 304 6.90 -23.82 10.04
N HIS A 305 5.60 -23.72 9.70
CA HIS A 305 5.12 -23.06 8.50
C HIS A 305 5.46 -21.56 8.48
N ARG A 306 5.72 -21.04 7.27
CA ARG A 306 6.03 -19.64 6.97
C ARG A 306 5.19 -19.17 5.80
N LEU A 307 4.81 -17.90 5.80
CA LEU A 307 4.29 -17.25 4.61
C LEU A 307 5.41 -17.16 3.55
N THR A 308 5.14 -17.68 2.36
CA THR A 308 6.09 -17.83 1.26
C THR A 308 5.34 -17.68 -0.05
N THR A 309 6.00 -17.12 -1.06
CA THR A 309 5.46 -17.05 -2.42
C THR A 309 5.71 -18.33 -3.20
N GLU A 310 4.97 -18.54 -4.30
CA GLU A 310 5.19 -19.69 -5.19
C GLU A 310 6.60 -19.68 -5.82
N TRP A 311 7.17 -18.50 -6.07
CA TRP A 311 8.54 -18.35 -6.59
C TRP A 311 9.61 -18.59 -5.52
N GLY A 312 9.33 -18.26 -4.25
CA GLY A 312 10.20 -18.58 -3.12
C GLY A 312 10.31 -20.10 -2.88
N ASP A 313 9.20 -20.83 -3.03
CA ASP A 313 9.17 -22.30 -2.95
C ASP A 313 10.03 -22.98 -4.03
N GLU A 314 10.18 -22.36 -5.21
CA GLU A 314 10.90 -22.91 -6.39
C GLU A 314 12.33 -22.35 -6.60
N LEU A 315 12.84 -21.53 -5.67
CA LEU A 315 14.10 -20.79 -5.81
C LEU A 315 15.35 -21.69 -6.03
N ASP A 316 16.06 -21.52 -7.16
CA ASP A 316 17.45 -22.01 -7.29
C ASP A 316 18.41 -21.11 -6.50
N THR A 317 18.58 -21.43 -5.22
CA THR A 317 19.55 -20.79 -4.31
C THR A 317 21.00 -20.75 -4.81
N LYS A 318 21.37 -21.50 -5.86
CA LYS A 318 22.70 -21.44 -6.48
C LYS A 318 22.82 -20.36 -7.56
N HIS A 319 21.72 -20.04 -8.24
CA HIS A 319 21.70 -19.10 -9.37
C HIS A 319 20.44 -18.22 -9.37
N PRO A 320 20.08 -17.56 -8.25
CA PRO A 320 18.86 -16.75 -8.18
C PRO A 320 19.00 -15.49 -9.04
N LEU A 321 17.89 -15.07 -9.66
CA LEU A 321 17.83 -13.95 -10.62
C LEU A 321 18.92 -14.06 -11.72
N PRO A 322 18.90 -15.12 -12.56
CA PRO A 322 19.96 -15.42 -13.53
C PRO A 322 19.96 -14.50 -14.77
N GLU A 323 19.03 -13.56 -14.88
CA GLU A 323 18.88 -12.63 -16.00
C GLU A 323 19.95 -11.52 -15.98
N TYR A 324 20.22 -10.91 -17.14
CA TYR A 324 21.13 -9.76 -17.19
C TYR A 324 20.48 -8.52 -16.51
N PRO A 325 21.17 -7.84 -15.57
CA PRO A 325 20.54 -6.81 -14.73
C PRO A 325 20.23 -5.46 -15.39
N ARG A 326 20.84 -5.13 -16.55
CA ARG A 326 20.68 -3.82 -17.22
C ARG A 326 20.06 -3.92 -18.61
N PRO A 327 18.72 -4.00 -18.75
CA PRO A 327 18.05 -4.08 -20.04
C PRO A 327 18.37 -2.96 -21.05
N GLN A 328 18.85 -1.79 -20.59
CA GLN A 328 19.24 -0.65 -21.44
C GLN A 328 20.76 -0.53 -21.71
N GLN A 329 21.57 -1.47 -21.24
CA GLN A 329 23.02 -1.50 -21.47
C GLN A 329 23.51 -2.96 -21.57
N VAL A 330 22.90 -3.71 -22.47
CA VAL A 330 23.09 -5.16 -22.66
C VAL A 330 24.46 -5.47 -23.23
N ARG A 331 25.20 -6.34 -22.53
CA ARG A 331 26.49 -6.89 -22.97
C ARG A 331 26.41 -8.41 -23.09
N SER A 332 26.96 -8.95 -24.18
CA SER A 332 26.92 -10.40 -24.47
C SER A 332 27.87 -11.24 -23.61
N LYS A 333 28.85 -10.62 -22.94
CA LYS A 333 29.79 -11.26 -22.03
C LYS A 333 29.61 -10.66 -20.65
N TRP A 334 29.23 -11.49 -19.69
CA TRP A 334 29.07 -11.15 -18.29
C TRP A 334 29.01 -12.44 -17.47
N GLN A 335 29.08 -12.32 -16.15
CA GLN A 335 28.91 -13.44 -15.23
C GLN A 335 28.15 -12.96 -13.98
N ASN A 336 27.00 -13.60 -13.73
CA ASN A 336 26.23 -13.42 -12.51
C ASN A 336 27.02 -13.94 -11.29
N LEU A 337 27.03 -13.17 -10.20
CA LEU A 337 27.71 -13.48 -8.94
C LEU A 337 26.73 -13.72 -7.78
N ASN A 338 25.43 -13.81 -8.04
CA ASN A 338 24.40 -14.23 -7.09
C ASN A 338 24.59 -15.69 -6.62
N GLY A 339 23.75 -16.13 -5.68
CA GLY A 339 23.83 -17.43 -5.01
C GLY A 339 24.67 -17.37 -3.73
N PRO A 340 25.29 -18.47 -3.28
CA PRO A 340 25.94 -18.51 -1.98
C PRO A 340 27.21 -17.65 -1.90
N TRP A 341 27.27 -16.78 -0.90
CA TRP A 341 28.47 -16.10 -0.42
C TRP A 341 28.81 -16.61 0.99
N GLN A 342 30.03 -16.39 1.44
CA GLN A 342 30.39 -16.52 2.85
C GLN A 342 30.02 -15.23 3.59
N PHE A 343 29.61 -15.36 4.84
CA PHE A 343 29.10 -14.25 5.66
C PHE A 343 29.71 -14.26 7.06
N SER A 344 29.78 -13.08 7.68
CA SER A 344 30.01 -12.89 9.11
C SER A 344 29.41 -11.56 9.54
N ALA A 345 28.80 -11.53 10.73
CA ALA A 345 28.64 -10.31 11.50
C ALA A 345 30.00 -9.62 11.73
N ALA A 346 30.00 -8.31 11.93
CA ALA A 346 31.18 -7.51 12.22
C ALA A 346 30.90 -6.49 13.33
N LYS A 347 31.94 -5.88 13.88
CA LYS A 347 31.80 -4.75 14.82
C LYS A 347 31.99 -3.41 14.11
N ALA A 348 31.43 -2.36 14.70
CA ALA A 348 31.65 -0.98 14.26
C ALA A 348 33.16 -0.68 14.08
N GLY A 349 33.54 -0.25 12.88
CA GLY A 349 34.94 0.07 12.54
C GLY A 349 35.86 -1.13 12.28
N GLU A 350 35.38 -2.37 12.40
CA GLU A 350 36.16 -3.57 12.12
C GLU A 350 36.64 -3.60 10.65
N GLN A 351 37.82 -4.18 10.42
CA GLN A 351 38.43 -4.29 9.10
C GLN A 351 38.40 -5.74 8.61
N PRO A 352 38.02 -5.99 7.35
CA PRO A 352 37.93 -7.35 6.81
C PRO A 352 39.30 -8.03 6.78
N VAL A 353 39.33 -9.33 7.09
CA VAL A 353 40.55 -10.14 7.04
C VAL A 353 40.60 -10.96 5.75
N PHE A 354 41.52 -10.60 4.87
CA PHE A 354 41.71 -11.22 3.56
C PHE A 354 42.34 -12.63 3.64
N GLY A 355 42.04 -13.47 2.65
CA GLY A 355 42.56 -14.84 2.55
C GLY A 355 41.98 -15.84 3.56
N LYS A 356 41.07 -15.43 4.46
CA LYS A 356 40.37 -16.30 5.41
C LYS A 356 38.94 -16.57 4.95
N LYS A 357 38.40 -17.74 5.30
CA LYS A 357 36.97 -18.01 5.17
C LYS A 357 36.23 -17.26 6.27
N LEU A 358 34.99 -16.86 5.98
CA LEU A 358 34.01 -16.49 7.00
C LEU A 358 33.19 -17.73 7.39
N ASP A 359 32.62 -17.73 8.59
CA ASP A 359 32.08 -18.93 9.22
C ASP A 359 30.64 -19.27 8.76
N GLU A 360 29.88 -18.28 8.31
CA GLU A 360 28.50 -18.43 7.86
C GLU A 360 28.36 -18.32 6.34
N LYS A 361 27.12 -18.43 5.85
CA LYS A 361 26.76 -18.26 4.44
C LYS A 361 25.47 -17.48 4.31
N ILE A 362 25.37 -16.74 3.20
CA ILE A 362 24.17 -16.00 2.80
C ILE A 362 23.90 -16.21 1.31
N ILE A 363 22.64 -16.24 0.90
CA ILE A 363 22.26 -16.25 -0.52
C ILE A 363 22.11 -14.81 -1.02
N VAL A 364 23.07 -14.36 -1.84
CA VAL A 364 22.98 -13.06 -2.52
C VAL A 364 22.04 -13.19 -3.73
N PRO A 365 21.12 -12.24 -3.99
CA PRO A 365 21.03 -10.92 -3.39
C PRO A 365 19.81 -10.76 -2.46
N PHE A 366 19.65 -11.66 -1.49
CA PHE A 366 18.56 -11.53 -0.51
C PHE A 366 19.05 -10.83 0.77
N PRO A 367 18.28 -9.89 1.36
CA PRO A 367 18.64 -9.16 2.58
C PRO A 367 18.95 -10.05 3.77
N VAL A 368 19.80 -9.61 4.70
CA VAL A 368 20.19 -10.41 5.89
C VAL A 368 18.96 -10.86 6.69
N GLU A 369 17.98 -9.97 6.83
CA GLU A 369 16.74 -10.17 7.57
C GLU A 369 15.74 -11.12 6.87
N SER A 370 15.88 -11.34 5.55
CA SER A 370 14.93 -12.13 4.76
C SER A 370 15.06 -13.65 4.96
N GLN A 371 13.98 -14.39 4.70
CA GLN A 371 13.99 -15.86 4.77
C GLN A 371 14.89 -16.47 3.68
N LEU A 372 14.86 -15.92 2.46
CA LEU A 372 15.59 -16.47 1.31
C LEU A 372 17.11 -16.27 1.37
N SER A 373 17.61 -15.37 2.23
CA SER A 373 19.04 -15.23 2.50
C SER A 373 19.62 -16.40 3.31
N GLY A 374 18.77 -17.05 4.13
CA GLY A 374 19.12 -18.10 5.07
C GLY A 374 19.63 -17.63 6.43
N LEU A 375 19.53 -16.33 6.76
CA LEU A 375 20.00 -15.77 8.04
C LEU A 375 18.87 -15.30 8.99
N GLU A 376 17.75 -14.77 8.48
CA GLU A 376 16.56 -14.35 9.26
C GLU A 376 16.90 -13.47 10.49
N ARG A 377 17.86 -12.52 10.39
CA ARG A 377 18.25 -11.64 11.52
C ARG A 377 18.80 -10.28 11.07
N HIS A 378 18.80 -9.32 11.98
CA HIS A 378 19.35 -7.98 11.78
C HIS A 378 20.84 -7.90 12.13
N GLU A 379 21.63 -7.13 11.37
CA GLU A 379 23.07 -6.90 11.54
C GLU A 379 23.44 -5.46 11.13
N ASP A 380 23.93 -4.61 12.04
CA ASP A 380 24.37 -3.23 11.70
C ASP A 380 25.62 -3.20 10.78
N HIS A 381 26.48 -4.21 10.95
CA HIS A 381 27.81 -4.28 10.35
C HIS A 381 28.14 -5.72 9.96
N MET A 382 28.63 -5.91 8.73
CA MET A 382 28.76 -7.27 8.17
C MET A 382 29.86 -7.37 7.10
N PHE A 383 30.37 -8.59 6.92
CA PHE A 383 31.30 -8.93 5.86
C PHE A 383 30.73 -10.03 4.95
N TYR A 384 30.74 -9.76 3.64
CA TYR A 384 30.47 -10.73 2.59
C TYR A 384 31.79 -11.16 1.94
N ARG A 385 31.94 -12.44 1.60
CA ARG A 385 33.12 -12.93 0.88
C ARG A 385 32.76 -13.97 -0.20
N ARG A 386 33.32 -13.82 -1.40
CA ARG A 386 33.24 -14.81 -2.49
C ARG A 386 34.55 -14.90 -3.25
N THR A 387 34.83 -16.07 -3.82
CA THR A 387 35.94 -16.28 -4.75
C THR A 387 35.40 -16.52 -6.15
N VAL A 388 35.95 -15.82 -7.15
CA VAL A 388 35.51 -15.90 -8.55
C VAL A 388 36.69 -16.19 -9.48
N GLU A 389 36.47 -16.85 -10.61
CA GLU A 389 37.48 -16.97 -11.66
C GLU A 389 37.10 -16.08 -12.85
N VAL A 390 38.05 -15.25 -13.32
CA VAL A 390 37.83 -14.42 -14.52
C VAL A 390 37.97 -15.31 -15.76
N PRO A 391 36.95 -15.42 -16.63
CA PRO A 391 37.01 -16.29 -17.79
C PRO A 391 38.15 -15.91 -18.76
N LYS A 392 39.06 -16.85 -19.04
CA LYS A 392 40.25 -16.61 -19.90
C LYS A 392 39.90 -16.03 -21.28
N GLY A 393 38.75 -16.42 -21.84
CA GLY A 393 38.25 -15.92 -23.13
C GLY A 393 37.85 -14.44 -23.13
N TRP A 394 37.72 -13.80 -21.97
CA TRP A 394 37.44 -12.37 -21.86
C TRP A 394 38.66 -11.48 -22.11
N LYS A 395 39.88 -12.04 -22.09
CA LYS A 395 41.15 -11.30 -22.32
C LYS A 395 41.29 -10.06 -21.43
N VAL A 396 40.98 -10.20 -20.15
CA VAL A 396 41.17 -9.14 -19.15
C VAL A 396 42.65 -9.01 -18.80
N GLY A 397 43.17 -7.78 -18.70
CA GLY A 397 44.58 -7.55 -18.43
C GLY A 397 44.94 -6.07 -18.26
N LYS A 398 46.23 -5.81 -17.98
CA LYS A 398 46.76 -4.48 -17.69
C LYS A 398 47.40 -3.79 -18.90
N SER A 399 47.42 -4.43 -20.08
CA SER A 399 47.86 -3.76 -21.31
C SER A 399 46.74 -2.87 -21.84
N GLY A 400 47.06 -1.72 -22.44
CA GLY A 400 46.09 -0.87 -23.16
C GLY A 400 45.49 -1.49 -24.43
N ARG A 401 45.58 -2.82 -24.58
CA ARG A 401 44.94 -3.65 -25.63
C ARG A 401 44.09 -4.78 -25.05
N ASP A 402 44.17 -5.01 -23.74
CA ASP A 402 43.39 -6.01 -23.02
C ASP A 402 42.07 -5.38 -22.56
N ASN A 403 41.05 -6.19 -22.31
CA ASN A 403 39.83 -5.68 -21.72
C ASN A 403 40.05 -5.31 -20.24
N ARG A 404 39.28 -4.34 -19.77
CA ARG A 404 39.12 -4.05 -18.34
C ARG A 404 37.97 -4.88 -17.79
N LEU A 405 37.91 -5.06 -16.47
CA LEU A 405 36.88 -5.84 -15.78
C LEU A 405 36.12 -4.94 -14.80
N LYS A 406 34.83 -4.76 -15.06
CA LYS A 406 33.91 -4.09 -14.14
C LYS A 406 33.27 -5.14 -13.23
N LEU A 407 33.23 -4.83 -11.93
CA LEU A 407 32.39 -5.48 -10.92
C LEU A 407 31.26 -4.52 -10.59
N ASN A 408 30.02 -4.99 -10.64
CA ASN A 408 28.83 -4.14 -10.54
C ASN A 408 27.88 -4.67 -9.45
N PHE A 409 27.20 -3.75 -8.80
CA PHE A 409 26.16 -4.01 -7.79
C PHE A 409 24.90 -3.23 -8.20
N GLY A 410 23.73 -3.89 -8.16
CA GLY A 410 22.46 -3.20 -8.42
C GLY A 410 22.07 -2.23 -7.29
N ALA A 411 22.32 -2.63 -6.04
CA ALA A 411 22.17 -1.84 -4.82
C ALA A 411 22.80 -2.62 -3.65
N VAL A 412 23.24 -1.90 -2.61
CA VAL A 412 23.70 -2.47 -1.33
C VAL A 412 23.28 -1.50 -0.22
N ASP A 413 22.37 -1.90 0.66
CA ASP A 413 21.94 -1.03 1.76
C ASP A 413 22.92 -1.15 2.94
N TYR A 414 23.60 -0.10 3.43
CA TYR A 414 23.57 1.30 3.00
C TYR A 414 24.95 1.83 2.58
N GLN A 415 26.00 1.49 3.32
CA GLN A 415 27.38 1.90 3.05
C GLN A 415 28.25 0.69 2.72
N ALA A 416 28.74 0.60 1.49
CA ALA A 416 29.51 -0.54 0.99
C ALA A 416 30.97 -0.16 0.70
N ARG A 417 31.92 -0.93 1.25
CA ARG A 417 33.36 -0.88 0.91
C ARG A 417 33.75 -2.19 0.23
N VAL A 418 34.13 -2.11 -1.04
CA VAL A 418 34.43 -3.28 -1.87
C VAL A 418 35.94 -3.47 -1.99
N TYR A 419 36.40 -4.68 -1.73
CA TYR A 419 37.80 -5.09 -1.79
C TYR A 419 37.98 -6.26 -2.76
N VAL A 420 39.00 -6.18 -3.62
CA VAL A 420 39.44 -7.30 -4.45
C VAL A 420 40.87 -7.66 -4.07
N ASN A 421 41.08 -8.91 -3.68
CA ASN A 421 42.37 -9.47 -3.28
C ASN A 421 43.09 -8.68 -2.16
N GLY A 422 42.37 -7.93 -1.34
CA GLY A 422 42.91 -7.05 -0.29
C GLY A 422 43.08 -5.57 -0.67
N THR A 423 42.84 -5.20 -1.93
CA THR A 423 42.85 -3.81 -2.40
C THR A 423 41.43 -3.24 -2.39
N LYS A 424 41.19 -2.10 -1.72
CA LYS A 424 39.91 -1.38 -1.83
C LYS A 424 39.74 -0.85 -3.25
N VAL A 425 38.65 -1.22 -3.92
CA VAL A 425 38.36 -0.86 -5.32
C VAL A 425 37.18 0.08 -5.47
N ALA A 426 36.27 0.12 -4.50
CA ALA A 426 35.16 1.07 -4.45
C ALA A 426 34.68 1.32 -3.01
N GLU A 427 33.97 2.43 -2.85
CA GLU A 427 33.26 2.85 -1.65
C GLU A 427 31.98 3.56 -2.13
N HIS A 428 30.83 3.19 -1.57
CA HIS A 428 29.52 3.67 -1.99
C HIS A 428 28.61 3.88 -0.78
N THR A 429 27.72 4.87 -0.87
CA THR A 429 26.69 5.18 0.12
C THR A 429 25.39 5.45 -0.63
N GLY A 430 24.36 4.66 -0.37
CA GLY A 430 23.06 4.75 -1.03
C GLY A 430 22.39 3.39 -1.12
N GLY A 431 21.22 3.25 -0.50
CA GLY A 431 20.52 1.96 -0.38
C GLY A 431 19.91 1.43 -1.68
N TYR A 432 19.77 2.31 -2.68
CA TYR A 432 18.92 2.08 -3.87
C TYR A 432 19.62 2.39 -5.19
N ASN A 433 20.87 2.85 -5.16
CA ASN A 433 21.61 3.24 -6.35
C ASN A 433 22.57 2.13 -6.80
N ALA A 434 22.61 1.87 -8.10
CA ALA A 434 23.61 0.96 -8.67
C ALA A 434 25.01 1.61 -8.68
N PHE A 435 26.06 0.79 -8.56
CA PHE A 435 27.44 1.26 -8.69
C PHE A 435 28.39 0.20 -9.27
N SER A 436 29.50 0.67 -9.82
CA SER A 436 30.52 -0.15 -10.50
C SER A 436 31.93 0.15 -10.00
N ALA A 437 32.76 -0.88 -9.89
CA ALA A 437 34.19 -0.80 -9.61
C ALA A 437 34.98 -1.34 -10.81
N ASP A 438 36.06 -0.67 -11.22
CA ASP A 438 37.05 -1.26 -12.12
C ASP A 438 38.06 -2.07 -11.30
N ILE A 439 38.02 -3.39 -11.44
CA ILE A 439 38.80 -4.30 -10.58
C ILE A 439 40.07 -4.83 -11.27
N THR A 440 40.31 -4.42 -12.52
CA THR A 440 41.38 -4.92 -13.41
C THR A 440 42.76 -4.88 -12.74
N ASP A 441 43.05 -3.77 -12.05
CA ASP A 441 44.36 -3.54 -11.45
C ASP A 441 44.56 -4.24 -10.11
N ALA A 442 43.49 -4.70 -9.46
CA ALA A 442 43.54 -5.49 -8.23
C ALA A 442 43.67 -7.02 -8.48
N LEU A 443 43.59 -7.47 -9.73
CA LEU A 443 43.68 -8.90 -10.07
C LEU A 443 45.09 -9.48 -9.84
N LYS A 444 45.16 -10.67 -9.22
CA LYS A 444 46.42 -11.37 -8.88
C LYS A 444 46.80 -12.45 -9.92
N GLY A 445 46.76 -12.08 -11.20
CA GLY A 445 47.06 -13.00 -12.30
C GLY A 445 45.93 -14.00 -12.56
N GLY A 446 46.26 -15.19 -13.06
CA GLY A 446 45.28 -16.24 -13.37
C GLY A 446 44.94 -17.10 -12.14
N GLY A 447 43.65 -17.45 -12.00
CA GLY A 447 43.11 -18.27 -10.91
C GLY A 447 42.00 -17.55 -10.13
N PRO A 448 41.59 -18.08 -8.97
CA PRO A 448 40.57 -17.48 -8.12
C PRO A 448 40.99 -16.10 -7.61
N GLN A 449 40.05 -15.15 -7.69
CA GLN A 449 40.13 -13.79 -7.18
C GLN A 449 39.20 -13.69 -5.97
N GLU A 450 39.67 -13.11 -4.88
CA GLU A 450 38.88 -12.88 -3.67
C GLU A 450 38.15 -11.55 -3.77
N ILE A 451 36.83 -11.56 -3.58
CA ILE A 451 36.00 -10.38 -3.39
C ILE A 451 35.54 -10.37 -1.93
N VAL A 452 35.72 -9.25 -1.25
CA VAL A 452 35.14 -8.99 0.08
C VAL A 452 34.37 -7.68 0.03
N VAL A 453 33.15 -7.66 0.56
CA VAL A 453 32.35 -6.44 0.73
C VAL A 453 32.11 -6.25 2.22
N ALA A 454 32.51 -5.10 2.75
CA ALA A 454 32.14 -4.67 4.09
C ALA A 454 30.94 -3.74 3.98
N VAL A 455 29.85 -4.03 4.69
CA VAL A 455 28.63 -3.23 4.67
C VAL A 455 28.33 -2.71 6.07
N THR A 456 27.86 -1.47 6.14
CA THR A 456 27.23 -0.85 7.31
C THR A 456 25.84 -0.36 6.92
N ASP A 457 24.85 -0.69 7.72
CA ASP A 457 23.50 -0.11 7.69
C ASP A 457 22.94 -0.10 9.10
N THR A 458 22.67 1.08 9.65
CA THR A 458 22.18 1.21 11.04
C THR A 458 20.70 1.56 11.13
N GLY A 459 19.95 1.54 10.02
CA GLY A 459 18.50 1.82 10.00
C GLY A 459 18.09 3.12 10.70
N GLY A 460 18.95 4.15 10.62
CA GLY A 460 18.92 5.31 11.52
C GLY A 460 18.33 6.60 10.93
N ALA A 461 18.32 7.66 11.74
CA ALA A 461 18.06 9.00 11.25
C ALA A 461 19.07 9.43 10.16
N ASP A 462 18.65 10.35 9.28
CA ASP A 462 19.45 10.92 8.20
C ASP A 462 19.86 9.94 7.08
N GLN A 463 19.16 8.80 6.99
CA GLN A 463 19.27 7.82 5.92
C GLN A 463 17.94 7.71 5.14
N PRO A 464 17.95 7.78 3.79
CA PRO A 464 16.82 7.38 2.96
C PRO A 464 16.54 5.89 3.13
N MET A 465 15.34 5.53 3.60
CA MET A 465 14.98 4.17 4.00
C MET A 465 13.56 3.72 3.62
N GLY A 466 12.73 4.63 3.11
CA GLY A 466 11.33 4.32 2.78
C GLY A 466 10.53 3.94 4.02
N LYS A 467 9.93 2.75 4.01
CA LYS A 467 9.12 2.18 5.11
C LYS A 467 9.83 1.11 5.94
N GLN A 468 11.17 1.04 5.88
CA GLN A 468 11.94 0.11 6.72
C GLN A 468 11.91 0.51 8.21
N SER A 469 11.94 -0.49 9.09
CA SER A 469 12.06 -0.29 10.55
C SER A 469 12.77 -1.47 11.22
N THR A 470 13.61 -1.16 12.23
CA THR A 470 14.16 -2.15 13.18
C THR A 470 13.12 -2.71 14.14
N ASN A 471 11.97 -2.03 14.27
CA ASN A 471 10.81 -2.44 15.05
C ASN A 471 9.56 -2.30 14.17
N PRO A 472 9.30 -3.27 13.27
CA PRO A 472 8.20 -3.20 12.30
C PRO A 472 6.83 -3.23 12.97
N GLY A 473 5.84 -2.63 12.31
CA GLY A 473 4.47 -2.51 12.78
C GLY A 473 3.74 -1.33 12.16
N GLY A 474 2.40 -1.42 12.10
CA GLY A 474 1.58 -0.40 11.48
C GLY A 474 1.77 -0.38 9.96
N ILE A 475 2.35 0.70 9.46
CA ILE A 475 2.66 0.93 8.03
C ILE A 475 4.17 0.92 7.73
N PHE A 476 4.98 0.47 8.70
CA PHE A 476 6.43 0.28 8.55
C PHE A 476 6.76 -1.20 8.72
N TYR A 477 7.67 -1.71 7.90
CA TYR A 477 7.92 -3.13 7.70
C TYR A 477 9.38 -3.50 8.01
N THR A 478 9.69 -4.80 8.01
CA THR A 478 11.01 -5.34 8.36
C THR A 478 12.14 -4.69 7.55
N GLN A 479 13.17 -4.18 8.24
CA GLN A 479 14.37 -3.63 7.59
C GLN A 479 15.05 -4.62 6.64
N THR A 480 15.71 -4.10 5.62
CA THR A 480 16.53 -4.80 4.63
C THR A 480 17.94 -4.22 4.64
N SER A 481 18.89 -4.99 5.16
CA SER A 481 20.31 -4.62 5.11
C SER A 481 21.10 -5.47 4.11
N GLY A 482 22.23 -4.95 3.64
CA GLY A 482 23.20 -5.71 2.86
C GLY A 482 22.96 -5.71 1.34
N ILE A 483 23.45 -6.76 0.68
CA ILE A 483 23.43 -6.86 -0.79
C ILE A 483 22.05 -7.38 -1.25
N TRP A 484 21.14 -6.47 -1.59
CA TRP A 484 19.76 -6.82 -1.94
C TRP A 484 19.44 -6.78 -3.45
N GLN A 485 20.35 -6.32 -4.32
CA GLN A 485 20.21 -6.52 -5.78
C GLN A 485 21.42 -7.23 -6.41
N THR A 486 21.22 -7.76 -7.62
CA THR A 486 22.19 -8.62 -8.31
C THR A 486 23.59 -8.04 -8.37
N VAL A 487 24.58 -8.91 -8.11
CA VAL A 487 26.01 -8.62 -8.29
C VAL A 487 26.49 -9.35 -9.53
N TRP A 488 27.25 -8.68 -10.41
CA TRP A 488 27.80 -9.30 -11.61
C TRP A 488 29.15 -8.70 -12.01
N MET A 489 29.90 -9.42 -12.84
CA MET A 489 31.11 -8.90 -13.47
C MET A 489 31.08 -9.05 -15.00
N GLU A 490 31.75 -8.14 -15.70
CA GLU A 490 31.76 -8.09 -17.17
C GLU A 490 33.07 -7.48 -17.72
N PRO A 491 33.56 -7.96 -18.87
CA PRO A 491 34.69 -7.34 -19.54
C PRO A 491 34.20 -6.15 -20.39
N VAL A 492 34.91 -5.03 -20.30
CA VAL A 492 34.69 -3.84 -21.13
C VAL A 492 35.97 -3.49 -21.88
N ALA A 493 35.87 -2.85 -23.03
CA ALA A 493 37.05 -2.42 -23.79
C ALA A 493 37.84 -1.31 -23.04
N PRO A 494 39.12 -1.04 -23.38
CA PRO A 494 39.92 0.03 -22.75
C PRO A 494 39.25 1.39 -22.70
N ALA A 495 38.62 1.81 -23.81
CA ALA A 495 37.65 2.90 -23.86
C ALA A 495 36.26 2.25 -24.02
N SER A 496 35.38 2.46 -23.03
CA SER A 496 34.13 1.74 -22.86
C SER A 496 32.95 2.68 -22.63
N ILE A 497 31.76 2.27 -23.08
CA ILE A 497 30.49 2.93 -22.77
C ILE A 497 30.22 2.71 -21.28
N ASP A 498 30.38 3.76 -20.48
CA ASP A 498 30.04 3.75 -19.06
C ASP A 498 28.52 3.93 -18.87
N ASP A 499 27.90 4.83 -19.65
CA ASP A 499 26.46 5.12 -19.61
C ASP A 499 25.93 5.67 -20.95
N ILE A 500 24.62 5.56 -21.18
CA ILE A 500 23.90 6.15 -22.32
C ILE A 500 22.72 6.94 -21.77
N VAL A 501 22.51 8.17 -22.24
CA VAL A 501 21.33 8.98 -21.95
C VAL A 501 20.53 9.16 -23.23
N THR A 502 19.23 8.83 -23.19
CA THR A 502 18.32 8.91 -24.34
C THR A 502 17.05 9.68 -24.01
N THR A 503 16.76 10.74 -24.76
CA THR A 503 15.57 11.57 -24.57
C THR A 503 14.79 11.68 -25.89
N PRO A 504 13.54 11.18 -25.99
CA PRO A 504 12.75 11.25 -27.21
C PRO A 504 12.15 12.65 -27.42
N ASP A 505 12.13 13.10 -28.68
CA ASP A 505 11.50 14.33 -29.15
C ASP A 505 10.56 13.95 -30.31
N ILE A 506 9.25 13.92 -30.01
CA ILE A 506 8.24 13.44 -30.95
C ILE A 506 7.84 14.49 -32.00
N ASP A 507 8.10 15.77 -31.73
CA ASP A 507 7.81 16.88 -32.65
C ASP A 507 8.83 16.93 -33.79
N THR A 508 10.12 16.76 -33.48
CA THR A 508 11.17 16.64 -34.51
C THR A 508 11.32 15.22 -35.05
N GLY A 509 10.76 14.22 -34.38
CA GLY A 509 10.90 12.82 -34.73
C GLY A 509 12.33 12.32 -34.53
N THR A 510 13.00 12.76 -33.46
CA THR A 510 14.39 12.41 -33.15
C THR A 510 14.54 11.88 -31.73
N LEU A 511 15.55 11.04 -31.52
CA LEU A 511 16.04 10.65 -30.21
C LEU A 511 17.35 11.41 -29.97
N ALA A 512 17.41 12.22 -28.91
CA ALA A 512 18.67 12.73 -28.40
C ALA A 512 19.42 11.57 -27.73
N VAL A 513 20.66 11.32 -28.11
CA VAL A 513 21.50 10.24 -27.59
C VAL A 513 22.85 10.81 -27.16
N THR A 514 23.18 10.72 -25.88
CA THR A 514 24.51 11.04 -25.35
C THR A 514 25.15 9.77 -24.80
N VAL A 515 26.37 9.47 -25.24
CA VAL A 515 27.12 8.27 -24.80
C VAL A 515 28.33 8.72 -23.99
N ASN A 516 28.32 8.35 -22.71
CA ASN A 516 29.32 8.75 -21.72
C ASN A 516 30.42 7.69 -21.61
N SER A 517 31.67 8.13 -21.57
CA SER A 517 32.85 7.28 -21.40
C SER A 517 33.98 8.08 -20.78
N ALA A 518 34.35 7.77 -19.54
CA ALA A 518 35.42 8.45 -18.81
C ALA A 518 36.81 8.18 -19.42
N ASN A 519 36.97 7.06 -20.11
CA ASN A 519 38.25 6.61 -20.70
C ASN A 519 38.37 6.86 -22.21
N ALA A 520 37.40 7.55 -22.83
CA ALA A 520 37.43 7.83 -24.27
C ALA A 520 38.35 9.03 -24.58
N SER A 521 39.14 8.93 -25.64
CA SER A 521 39.89 10.06 -26.18
C SER A 521 38.95 11.11 -26.81
N PRO A 522 39.38 12.38 -26.95
CA PRO A 522 38.66 13.39 -27.72
C PRO A 522 38.42 13.02 -29.20
N THR A 523 39.11 11.98 -29.71
CA THR A 523 38.92 11.46 -31.07
C THR A 523 37.98 10.27 -31.16
N ALA A 524 37.49 9.76 -30.03
CA ALA A 524 36.54 8.65 -30.00
C ALA A 524 35.26 8.98 -30.80
N ARG A 525 34.64 7.93 -31.34
CA ARG A 525 33.44 8.00 -32.17
C ARG A 525 32.36 7.07 -31.68
N VAL A 526 31.14 7.57 -31.69
CA VAL A 526 29.91 6.84 -31.36
C VAL A 526 29.14 6.64 -32.65
N GLU A 527 28.67 5.42 -32.89
CA GLU A 527 27.56 5.14 -33.82
C GLU A 527 26.37 4.64 -33.00
N ALA A 528 25.18 5.17 -33.28
CA ALA A 528 23.93 4.72 -32.69
C ALA A 528 22.92 4.39 -33.81
N VAL A 529 22.28 3.22 -33.72
CA VAL A 529 21.38 2.69 -34.76
C VAL A 529 20.07 2.22 -34.14
N ALA A 530 18.96 2.87 -34.52
CA ALA A 530 17.61 2.49 -34.08
C ALA A 530 16.98 1.48 -35.06
N ARG A 531 16.26 0.49 -34.53
CA ARG A 531 15.55 -0.55 -35.31
C ARG A 531 14.11 -0.74 -34.87
N ASP A 532 13.24 -1.00 -35.85
CA ASP A 532 11.87 -1.46 -35.58
C ASP A 532 11.87 -2.89 -35.01
N THR A 533 10.73 -3.33 -34.47
CA THR A 533 10.54 -4.67 -33.86
C THR A 533 10.71 -5.85 -34.83
N ARG A 534 11.04 -5.59 -36.10
CA ARG A 534 11.40 -6.59 -37.13
C ARG A 534 12.90 -6.52 -37.49
N GLY A 535 13.70 -5.76 -36.74
CA GLY A 535 15.13 -5.55 -36.94
C GLY A 535 15.48 -4.55 -38.06
N LYS A 536 14.50 -3.89 -38.68
CA LYS A 536 14.73 -2.94 -39.77
C LYS A 536 15.26 -1.63 -39.19
N VAL A 537 16.41 -1.16 -39.70
CA VAL A 537 16.94 0.17 -39.36
C VAL A 537 15.93 1.27 -39.71
N VAL A 538 15.59 2.09 -38.72
CA VAL A 538 14.73 3.28 -38.85
C VAL A 538 15.48 4.59 -38.63
N GLY A 539 16.68 4.52 -38.05
CA GLY A 539 17.55 5.66 -37.75
C GLY A 539 19.02 5.26 -37.65
N ARG A 540 19.92 6.19 -37.96
CA ARG A 540 21.36 6.09 -37.67
C ARG A 540 21.94 7.49 -37.43
N VAL A 541 22.85 7.61 -36.46
CA VAL A 541 23.67 8.81 -36.24
C VAL A 541 25.10 8.41 -35.85
N THR A 542 26.06 9.27 -36.18
CA THR A 542 27.47 9.11 -35.79
C THR A 542 28.03 10.44 -35.30
N GLY A 543 28.83 10.42 -34.24
CA GLY A 543 29.46 11.64 -33.72
C GLY A 543 30.56 11.38 -32.69
N ALA A 544 30.90 12.38 -31.89
CA ALA A 544 31.88 12.26 -30.81
C ALA A 544 31.22 11.73 -29.53
N ALA A 545 31.99 11.00 -28.70
CA ALA A 545 31.55 10.64 -27.35
C ALA A 545 31.37 11.87 -26.45
N GLY A 546 30.51 11.78 -25.43
CA GLY A 546 30.21 12.88 -24.50
C GLY A 546 29.51 14.08 -25.14
N ARG A 547 28.85 13.92 -26.29
CA ARG A 547 28.06 14.94 -26.99
C ARG A 547 26.68 14.39 -27.34
N GLU A 548 25.68 15.26 -27.29
CA GLU A 548 24.33 14.95 -27.79
C GLU A 548 24.38 14.69 -29.30
N LEU A 549 23.88 13.54 -29.71
CA LEU A 549 23.67 13.15 -31.10
C LEU A 549 22.16 13.06 -31.36
N ARG A 550 21.67 13.65 -32.44
CA ARG A 550 20.25 13.56 -32.82
C ARG A 550 20.04 12.43 -33.82
N LEU A 551 19.47 11.33 -33.33
CA LEU A 551 19.15 10.12 -34.09
C LEU A 551 17.74 10.26 -34.71
N PRO A 552 17.59 10.41 -36.03
CA PRO A 552 16.27 10.54 -36.65
C PRO A 552 15.52 9.19 -36.62
N VAL A 553 14.23 9.21 -36.25
CA VAL A 553 13.37 8.03 -36.16
C VAL A 553 12.26 8.13 -37.22
N ALA A 554 12.54 7.62 -38.42
CA ALA A 554 11.64 7.79 -39.56
C ALA A 554 10.31 7.03 -39.36
N LYS A 555 9.18 7.77 -39.42
CA LYS A 555 7.82 7.26 -39.18
C LYS A 555 7.68 6.62 -37.79
N GLN A 556 7.90 7.44 -36.77
CA GLN A 556 7.78 7.04 -35.37
C GLN A 556 6.44 6.35 -35.06
N HIS A 557 6.53 5.28 -34.29
CA HIS A 557 5.45 4.57 -33.64
C HIS A 557 5.57 4.94 -32.15
N LEU A 558 4.57 5.65 -31.64
CA LEU A 558 4.65 6.22 -30.30
C LEU A 558 4.35 5.17 -29.23
N TRP A 559 5.09 5.23 -28.12
CA TRP A 559 4.84 4.40 -26.94
C TRP A 559 3.64 4.94 -26.15
N SER A 560 2.80 4.04 -25.64
CA SER A 560 1.69 4.35 -24.74
C SER A 560 1.25 3.11 -23.93
N PRO A 561 0.43 3.26 -22.86
CA PRO A 561 -0.09 2.12 -22.10
C PRO A 561 -0.92 1.10 -22.91
N ASP A 562 -1.56 1.52 -23.99
CA ASP A 562 -2.34 0.63 -24.88
C ASP A 562 -1.51 0.07 -26.05
N ASP A 563 -0.37 0.70 -26.36
CA ASP A 563 0.55 0.34 -27.46
C ASP A 563 2.00 0.62 -27.03
N PRO A 564 2.61 -0.26 -26.21
CA PRO A 564 3.93 -0.05 -25.60
C PRO A 564 5.06 -0.35 -26.60
N TYR A 565 5.13 0.42 -27.68
CA TYR A 565 6.10 0.21 -28.74
C TYR A 565 7.52 0.59 -28.31
N LEU A 566 8.44 -0.37 -28.37
CA LEU A 566 9.87 -0.17 -28.09
C LEU A 566 10.70 -0.42 -29.37
N TYR A 567 11.68 0.44 -29.58
CA TYR A 567 12.72 0.31 -30.61
C TYR A 567 13.99 -0.28 -29.99
N ASP A 568 14.66 -1.20 -30.71
CA ASP A 568 16.02 -1.61 -30.34
C ASP A 568 17.01 -0.50 -30.72
N LEU A 569 18.04 -0.30 -29.89
CA LEU A 569 19.11 0.67 -30.10
C LEU A 569 20.48 -0.01 -29.95
N ASP A 570 21.18 -0.20 -31.07
CA ASP A 570 22.58 -0.63 -31.06
C ASP A 570 23.47 0.62 -30.82
N VAL A 571 24.40 0.56 -29.87
CA VAL A 571 25.38 1.62 -29.63
C VAL A 571 26.80 1.07 -29.65
N THR A 572 27.64 1.66 -30.49
CA THR A 572 29.07 1.31 -30.66
C THR A 572 29.95 2.52 -30.37
N LEU A 573 30.89 2.38 -29.43
CA LEU A 573 31.97 3.32 -29.18
C LEU A 573 33.28 2.79 -29.78
N THR A 574 33.96 3.58 -30.60
CA THR A 574 35.26 3.24 -31.18
C THR A 574 36.30 4.32 -30.86
N ASP A 575 37.45 3.90 -30.34
CA ASP A 575 38.59 4.77 -30.05
C ASP A 575 39.91 4.11 -30.48
N GLY A 576 40.41 4.51 -31.66
CA GLY A 576 41.59 3.92 -32.29
C GLY A 576 41.42 2.45 -32.65
N ARG A 577 41.80 1.54 -31.73
CA ARG A 577 41.62 0.09 -31.82
C ARG A 577 40.72 -0.49 -30.72
N SER A 578 40.27 0.34 -29.78
CA SER A 578 39.24 -0.02 -28.80
C SER A 578 37.88 0.06 -29.49
N THR A 579 37.06 -0.97 -29.31
CA THR A 579 35.66 -0.97 -29.75
C THR A 579 34.83 -1.60 -28.66
N ASP A 580 33.80 -0.89 -28.22
CA ASP A 580 32.87 -1.31 -27.19
C ASP A 580 31.44 -1.22 -27.73
N GLU A 581 30.62 -2.22 -27.42
CA GLU A 581 29.28 -2.38 -27.98
C GLU A 581 28.29 -2.73 -26.86
N VAL A 582 27.15 -2.07 -26.86
CA VAL A 582 26.01 -2.38 -25.98
C VAL A 582 24.69 -2.32 -26.77
N GLY A 583 23.75 -3.19 -26.39
CA GLY A 583 22.35 -3.10 -26.82
C GLY A 583 21.52 -2.30 -25.82
N SER A 584 20.56 -1.55 -26.31
CA SER A 584 19.62 -0.75 -25.51
C SER A 584 18.24 -0.73 -26.19
N TYR A 585 17.28 -0.02 -25.60
CA TYR A 585 15.97 0.23 -26.20
C TYR A 585 15.40 1.58 -25.76
N PHE A 586 14.45 2.11 -26.52
CA PHE A 586 13.72 3.33 -26.19
C PHE A 586 12.27 3.29 -26.71
N GLY A 587 11.38 4.07 -26.10
CA GLY A 587 10.05 4.37 -26.61
C GLY A 587 9.94 5.85 -27.02
N MET A 588 9.33 6.13 -28.18
CA MET A 588 9.07 7.52 -28.60
C MET A 588 7.80 8.01 -27.90
N ARG A 589 7.91 8.88 -26.90
CA ARG A 589 6.74 9.48 -26.23
C ARG A 589 7.08 10.79 -25.52
N GLU A 590 6.08 11.63 -25.37
CA GLU A 590 6.13 12.91 -24.64
C GLU A 590 5.02 12.96 -23.58
N VAL A 591 5.31 13.58 -22.44
CA VAL A 591 4.37 13.87 -21.36
C VAL A 591 4.41 15.36 -21.05
N ALA A 592 3.24 15.96 -20.83
CA ALA A 592 3.13 17.40 -20.49
C ALA A 592 1.86 17.67 -19.67
N VAL A 593 1.72 18.90 -19.19
CA VAL A 593 0.44 19.44 -18.69
C VAL A 593 -0.11 20.44 -19.72
N GLU A 594 -1.33 20.21 -20.19
CA GLU A 594 -2.02 21.08 -21.15
C GLU A 594 -3.43 21.46 -20.67
N LYS A 595 -3.98 22.56 -21.20
CA LYS A 595 -5.35 22.98 -20.90
C LYS A 595 -6.37 22.18 -21.74
N VAL A 596 -7.04 21.22 -21.11
CA VAL A 596 -8.09 20.38 -21.73
C VAL A 596 -9.41 20.56 -20.99
N GLY A 597 -10.47 20.90 -21.71
CA GLY A 597 -11.81 21.08 -21.11
C GLY A 597 -11.90 22.23 -20.09
N GLY A 598 -10.98 23.19 -20.12
CA GLY A 598 -10.87 24.30 -19.18
C GLY A 598 -9.83 24.11 -18.07
N PHE A 599 -9.46 22.86 -17.78
CA PHE A 599 -8.52 22.49 -16.71
C PHE A 599 -7.13 22.17 -17.21
N ASN A 600 -6.13 22.36 -16.37
CA ASN A 600 -4.80 21.83 -16.60
C ASN A 600 -4.81 20.31 -16.35
N LYS A 601 -4.38 19.54 -17.35
CA LYS A 601 -4.54 18.08 -17.41
C LYS A 601 -3.25 17.43 -17.89
N LEU A 602 -2.93 16.27 -17.32
CA LEU A 602 -1.86 15.42 -17.83
C LEU A 602 -2.20 14.97 -19.26
N VAL A 603 -1.24 15.15 -20.18
CA VAL A 603 -1.29 14.62 -21.54
C VAL A 603 -0.14 13.67 -21.81
N LEU A 604 -0.40 12.68 -22.65
CA LEU A 604 0.59 11.77 -23.23
C LEU A 604 0.47 11.87 -24.75
N ASN A 605 1.56 12.24 -25.43
CA ASN A 605 1.60 12.44 -26.89
C ASN A 605 0.49 13.40 -27.40
N GLY A 606 0.34 14.55 -26.74
CA GLY A 606 -0.66 15.59 -27.08
C GLY A 606 -2.13 15.17 -26.90
N LYS A 607 -2.41 14.18 -26.02
CA LYS A 607 -3.76 13.69 -25.74
C LYS A 607 -3.98 13.55 -24.23
N PRO A 608 -5.15 13.94 -23.69
CA PRO A 608 -5.44 13.78 -22.27
C PRO A 608 -5.37 12.31 -21.86
N VAL A 609 -4.77 12.06 -20.71
CA VAL A 609 -4.67 10.74 -20.09
C VAL A 609 -5.07 10.85 -18.62
N PHE A 610 -5.69 9.79 -18.09
CA PHE A 610 -5.91 9.66 -16.65
C PHE A 610 -4.98 8.58 -16.10
N SER A 611 -4.09 8.96 -15.18
CA SER A 611 -3.16 8.07 -14.50
C SER A 611 -3.87 7.36 -13.35
N LEU A 612 -4.46 6.19 -13.62
CA LEU A 612 -5.07 5.35 -12.59
C LEU A 612 -4.06 4.29 -12.13
N ALA A 613 -3.60 4.42 -10.88
CA ALA A 613 -2.53 3.62 -10.30
C ALA A 613 -2.94 2.94 -8.98
N THR A 614 -2.05 2.11 -8.45
CA THR A 614 -1.96 1.85 -7.01
C THR A 614 -0.56 2.22 -6.52
N LEU A 615 -0.35 2.29 -5.20
CA LEU A 615 1.01 2.16 -4.69
C LEU A 615 1.52 0.74 -4.96
N ASP A 616 2.80 0.64 -5.26
CA ASP A 616 3.59 -0.58 -5.25
C ASP A 616 4.78 -0.30 -4.33
N GLN A 617 4.76 -0.90 -3.13
CA GLN A 617 5.80 -0.74 -2.12
C GLN A 617 6.91 -1.81 -2.23
N GLY A 618 6.73 -2.84 -3.07
CA GLY A 618 7.80 -3.78 -3.43
C GLY A 618 8.35 -4.69 -2.32
N PHE A 619 7.60 -5.00 -1.26
CA PHE A 619 8.01 -6.01 -0.27
C PHE A 619 7.50 -7.42 -0.62
N TRP A 620 8.23 -8.43 -0.15
CA TRP A 620 8.01 -9.87 -0.35
C TRP A 620 8.12 -10.59 1.01
N PRO A 621 7.21 -11.52 1.35
CA PRO A 621 7.22 -12.18 2.67
C PRO A 621 8.46 -13.04 2.92
N ASP A 622 9.07 -13.54 1.86
CA ASP A 622 10.22 -14.43 1.87
C ASP A 622 11.54 -13.72 1.49
N GLY A 623 11.49 -12.75 0.57
CA GLY A 623 12.64 -12.00 0.06
C GLY A 623 12.80 -10.54 0.54
N LEU A 624 11.86 -10.00 1.34
CA LEU A 624 11.78 -8.58 1.71
C LEU A 624 11.84 -7.65 0.49
N TYR A 625 12.90 -6.88 0.25
CA TYR A 625 13.00 -6.06 -0.96
C TYR A 625 13.27 -6.83 -2.26
N THR A 626 13.74 -8.07 -2.18
CA THR A 626 14.20 -8.83 -3.33
C THR A 626 13.13 -9.81 -3.80
N ALA A 627 12.55 -9.55 -4.97
CA ALA A 627 11.66 -10.50 -5.63
C ALA A 627 12.39 -11.85 -5.88
N PRO A 628 11.79 -13.03 -5.58
CA PRO A 628 12.49 -14.31 -5.70
C PRO A 628 12.92 -14.69 -7.13
N SER A 629 12.22 -14.17 -8.15
CA SER A 629 12.55 -14.35 -9.57
C SER A 629 12.16 -13.13 -10.42
N ASP A 630 12.58 -13.12 -11.70
CA ASP A 630 12.16 -12.08 -12.64
C ASP A 630 10.67 -12.19 -13.00
N GLU A 631 10.11 -13.40 -12.99
CA GLU A 631 8.67 -13.65 -13.14
C GLU A 631 7.88 -13.11 -11.94
N ALA A 632 8.41 -13.23 -10.72
CA ALA A 632 7.82 -12.60 -9.54
C ALA A 632 7.81 -11.07 -9.67
N LEU A 633 8.93 -10.49 -10.11
CA LEU A 633 9.05 -9.05 -10.35
C LEU A 633 8.09 -8.54 -11.44
N ALA A 634 7.81 -9.37 -12.46
CA ALA A 634 6.83 -9.07 -13.49
C ALA A 634 5.37 -9.23 -13.02
N PHE A 635 5.09 -10.18 -12.12
CA PHE A 635 3.74 -10.55 -11.70
C PHE A 635 2.94 -9.36 -11.16
N ASP A 636 3.52 -8.55 -10.26
CA ASP A 636 2.80 -7.41 -9.68
C ASP A 636 2.41 -6.39 -10.77
N LEU A 637 3.26 -6.17 -11.78
CA LEU A 637 2.96 -5.31 -12.93
C LEU A 637 1.92 -5.92 -13.89
N GLU A 638 1.96 -7.24 -14.13
CA GLU A 638 0.91 -7.94 -14.87
C GLU A 638 -0.43 -7.89 -14.14
N ALA A 639 -0.42 -7.96 -12.81
CA ALA A 639 -1.61 -7.83 -11.96
C ALA A 639 -2.29 -6.46 -12.11
N HIS A 640 -1.52 -5.36 -12.20
CA HIS A 640 -2.05 -4.03 -12.52
C HIS A 640 -2.80 -4.03 -13.87
N LYS A 641 -2.19 -4.55 -14.95
CA LYS A 641 -2.82 -4.63 -16.28
C LYS A 641 -4.06 -5.54 -16.27
N LYS A 642 -4.02 -6.65 -15.52
CA LYS A 642 -5.14 -7.58 -15.32
C LYS A 642 -6.32 -6.92 -14.60
N LEU A 643 -6.04 -6.06 -13.61
CA LEU A 643 -7.03 -5.24 -12.90
C LEU A 643 -7.41 -3.94 -13.65
N GLY A 644 -6.87 -3.71 -14.84
CA GLY A 644 -7.23 -2.59 -15.70
C GLY A 644 -6.62 -1.24 -15.33
N PHE A 645 -5.65 -1.20 -14.42
CA PHE A 645 -4.81 -0.03 -14.20
C PHE A 645 -3.92 0.25 -15.43
N ASN A 646 -3.59 1.52 -15.65
CA ASN A 646 -2.65 1.95 -16.68
C ASN A 646 -1.40 2.61 -16.11
N ALA A 647 -1.33 2.79 -14.79
CA ALA A 647 -0.21 3.39 -14.09
C ALA A 647 0.15 2.61 -12.81
N VAL A 648 1.33 2.92 -12.25
CA VAL A 648 1.86 2.43 -10.97
C VAL A 648 2.60 3.57 -10.29
N ARG A 649 2.45 3.72 -8.97
CA ARG A 649 3.31 4.61 -8.17
C ARG A 649 4.26 3.74 -7.35
N LYS A 650 5.56 3.76 -7.67
CA LYS A 650 6.59 3.06 -6.93
C LYS A 650 6.92 3.88 -5.68
N HIS A 651 6.30 3.48 -4.57
CA HIS A 651 6.16 4.29 -3.36
C HIS A 651 7.40 4.22 -2.48
N ILE A 652 8.10 5.35 -2.35
CA ILE A 652 9.29 5.60 -1.51
C ILE A 652 10.35 4.48 -1.47
N LYS A 653 10.47 3.72 -2.56
CA LYS A 653 11.43 2.63 -2.85
C LYS A 653 11.88 2.79 -4.30
N VAL A 654 12.99 2.18 -4.71
CA VAL A 654 13.36 2.03 -6.14
C VAL A 654 13.61 0.56 -6.43
N GLU A 655 13.15 0.06 -7.57
CA GLU A 655 13.35 -1.35 -7.98
C GLU A 655 14.58 -1.55 -8.86
N PRO A 656 15.05 -2.80 -9.07
CA PRO A 656 16.03 -3.09 -10.10
C PRO A 656 15.58 -2.60 -11.48
N ALA A 657 16.51 -2.22 -12.36
CA ALA A 657 16.25 -1.79 -13.74
C ALA A 657 15.39 -2.77 -14.58
N ARG A 658 15.30 -4.04 -14.15
CA ARG A 658 14.42 -5.05 -14.74
C ARG A 658 12.93 -4.81 -14.50
N TRP A 659 12.53 -4.24 -13.36
CA TRP A 659 11.13 -3.89 -13.08
C TRP A 659 10.64 -2.79 -14.05
N PHE A 660 11.46 -1.76 -14.27
CA PHE A 660 11.20 -0.72 -15.25
C PHE A 660 11.07 -1.28 -16.68
N TYR A 661 11.94 -2.22 -17.06
CA TYR A 661 11.85 -2.91 -18.36
C TYR A 661 10.53 -3.71 -18.54
N HIS A 662 10.02 -4.32 -17.47
CA HIS A 662 8.69 -4.95 -17.50
C HIS A 662 7.58 -3.90 -17.64
N ALA A 663 7.65 -2.79 -16.91
CA ALA A 663 6.68 -1.68 -17.03
C ALA A 663 6.68 -1.05 -18.44
N ASP A 664 7.88 -0.84 -19.01
CA ASP A 664 8.09 -0.35 -20.38
C ASP A 664 7.44 -1.26 -21.42
N ARG A 665 7.55 -2.59 -21.24
CA ARG A 665 6.99 -3.61 -22.15
C ARG A 665 5.52 -3.88 -21.97
N LEU A 666 5.00 -3.76 -20.74
CA LEU A 666 3.58 -3.97 -20.42
C LEU A 666 2.73 -2.73 -20.73
N GLY A 667 3.36 -1.56 -20.87
CA GLY A 667 2.67 -0.29 -21.05
C GLY A 667 2.01 0.15 -19.75
N LEU A 668 2.82 0.50 -18.76
CA LEU A 668 2.38 1.15 -17.54
C LEU A 668 3.08 2.51 -17.43
N LEU A 669 2.33 3.54 -17.05
CA LEU A 669 2.91 4.82 -16.63
C LEU A 669 3.47 4.65 -15.22
N VAL A 670 4.68 5.13 -14.95
CA VAL A 670 5.32 5.00 -13.64
C VAL A 670 5.53 6.40 -13.04
N TRP A 671 5.04 6.57 -11.83
CA TRP A 671 5.50 7.60 -10.90
C TRP A 671 6.59 6.97 -10.03
N GLN A 672 7.77 7.59 -10.00
CA GLN A 672 8.87 7.15 -9.15
C GLN A 672 9.08 8.18 -8.05
N ASP A 673 8.81 7.77 -6.81
CA ASP A 673 9.06 8.58 -5.63
C ASP A 673 10.56 8.65 -5.32
N PHE A 674 11.03 9.74 -4.71
CA PHE A 674 12.28 9.72 -3.96
C PHE A 674 12.10 8.87 -2.69
N VAL A 675 13.17 8.27 -2.21
CA VAL A 675 13.13 7.45 -0.99
C VAL A 675 13.08 8.37 0.23
N SER A 676 11.94 8.41 0.92
CA SER A 676 11.79 9.15 2.19
C SER A 676 12.65 8.58 3.32
N GLY A 677 12.81 9.35 4.39
CA GLY A 677 13.48 8.93 5.63
C GLY A 677 13.28 9.95 6.75
N ASN A 678 13.72 9.63 7.96
CA ASN A 678 13.69 10.56 9.09
C ASN A 678 14.88 11.53 9.02
N ILE A 679 14.71 12.65 8.34
CA ILE A 679 15.77 13.64 8.07
C ILE A 679 15.79 14.70 9.19
N THR A 680 16.92 14.80 9.90
CA THR A 680 17.10 15.67 11.07
C THR A 680 18.21 16.72 10.90
N ASN A 681 19.14 16.51 9.96
CA ASN A 681 20.25 17.44 9.69
C ASN A 681 20.66 17.51 8.21
N GLU A 682 21.58 18.43 7.90
CA GLU A 682 22.11 18.70 6.55
C GLU A 682 22.71 17.47 5.84
N THR A 683 23.22 16.47 6.59
CA THR A 683 23.76 15.25 5.99
C THR A 683 22.63 14.39 5.40
N GLY A 684 21.52 14.25 6.13
CA GLY A 684 20.33 13.54 5.65
C GLY A 684 19.65 14.27 4.50
N GLN A 685 19.56 15.60 4.58
CA GLN A 685 19.03 16.45 3.49
C GLN A 685 19.84 16.25 2.20
N LYS A 686 21.17 16.29 2.30
CA LYS A 686 22.07 16.07 1.16
C LYS A 686 21.98 14.64 0.63
N ALA A 687 21.92 13.63 1.51
CA ALA A 687 21.79 12.23 1.11
C ALA A 687 20.50 11.99 0.31
N PHE A 688 19.37 12.52 0.79
CA PHE A 688 18.07 12.45 0.12
C PHE A 688 18.10 13.08 -1.28
N VAL A 689 18.57 14.33 -1.41
CA VAL A 689 18.59 15.04 -2.71
C VAL A 689 19.56 14.38 -3.70
N ASP A 690 20.78 14.02 -3.26
CA ASP A 690 21.79 13.44 -4.15
C ASP A 690 21.40 12.02 -4.61
N GLN A 691 20.92 11.17 -3.70
CA GLN A 691 20.52 9.79 -4.05
C GLN A 691 19.27 9.80 -4.94
N GLY A 692 18.29 10.65 -4.66
CA GLY A 692 17.12 10.83 -5.52
C GLY A 692 17.49 11.31 -6.93
N LYS A 693 18.43 12.25 -7.07
CA LYS A 693 18.95 12.66 -8.39
C LYS A 693 19.77 11.59 -9.09
N GLU A 694 20.48 10.73 -8.36
CA GLU A 694 21.15 9.57 -8.94
C GLU A 694 20.13 8.49 -9.39
N VAL A 695 19.02 8.30 -8.68
CA VAL A 695 17.88 7.48 -9.15
C VAL A 695 17.32 8.05 -10.46
N MET A 696 17.06 9.37 -10.53
CA MET A 696 16.62 10.02 -11.77
C MET A 696 17.58 9.73 -12.92
N ARG A 697 18.90 9.91 -12.69
CA ARG A 697 19.93 9.68 -13.70
C ARG A 697 19.97 8.21 -14.16
N GLN A 698 19.87 7.25 -13.25
CA GLN A 698 19.92 5.81 -13.57
C GLN A 698 18.66 5.31 -14.30
N HIS A 699 17.51 5.95 -14.11
CA HIS A 699 16.22 5.54 -14.68
C HIS A 699 15.63 6.53 -15.72
N HIS A 700 16.37 7.58 -16.10
CA HIS A 700 15.94 8.59 -17.09
C HIS A 700 15.49 7.98 -18.42
N ASN A 701 16.13 6.90 -18.87
CA ASN A 701 15.85 6.30 -20.17
C ASN A 701 14.58 5.43 -20.20
N ALA A 702 13.95 5.12 -19.06
CA ALA A 702 12.77 4.27 -19.01
C ALA A 702 11.54 5.03 -19.57
N PRO A 703 10.94 4.63 -20.72
CA PRO A 703 9.77 5.32 -21.26
C PRO A 703 8.53 5.25 -20.36
N SER A 704 8.39 4.19 -19.56
CA SER A 704 7.31 4.03 -18.57
C SER A 704 7.27 5.13 -17.53
N VAL A 705 8.43 5.54 -17.01
CA VAL A 705 8.52 6.63 -16.04
C VAL A 705 8.06 7.92 -16.70
N ILE A 706 6.99 8.51 -16.16
CA ILE A 706 6.39 9.76 -16.62
C ILE A 706 6.69 10.93 -15.70
N GLY A 707 6.97 10.66 -14.42
CA GLY A 707 7.20 11.71 -13.46
C GLY A 707 7.88 11.27 -12.18
N TRP A 708 8.43 12.27 -11.49
CA TRP A 708 9.19 12.16 -10.26
C TRP A 708 8.37 12.76 -9.11
N ILE A 709 8.24 12.04 -8.00
CA ILE A 709 7.58 12.56 -6.79
C ILE A 709 8.67 12.85 -5.76
N VAL A 710 8.80 14.11 -5.33
CA VAL A 710 9.90 14.51 -4.43
C VAL A 710 9.58 14.13 -2.98
N PHE A 711 8.48 14.61 -2.40
CA PHE A 711 8.08 14.26 -1.03
C PHE A 711 6.74 13.53 -0.98
N ASN A 712 6.57 12.70 0.05
CA ASN A 712 5.31 12.03 0.40
C ASN A 712 4.88 12.48 1.81
N GLU A 713 3.67 13.00 1.99
CA GLU A 713 3.04 13.30 3.30
C GLU A 713 3.88 14.16 4.28
N GLY A 714 4.91 14.86 3.80
CA GLY A 714 5.89 15.58 4.63
C GLY A 714 6.95 14.69 5.31
N TRP A 715 7.06 13.41 4.92
CA TRP A 715 8.03 12.46 5.48
C TRP A 715 9.45 12.81 5.03
N GLY A 716 10.26 13.25 5.99
CA GLY A 716 11.58 13.83 5.71
C GLY A 716 11.51 15.26 5.17
N GLU A 717 10.35 15.93 5.17
CA GLU A 717 10.24 17.32 4.71
C GLU A 717 10.60 18.31 5.83
N TRP A 718 11.66 19.10 5.64
CA TRP A 718 12.14 20.07 6.64
C TRP A 718 11.65 21.51 6.42
N ASN A 719 11.37 21.95 5.19
CA ASN A 719 11.02 23.34 4.90
C ASN A 719 10.29 23.49 3.55
N ARG A 720 9.09 24.11 3.56
CA ARG A 720 8.25 24.36 2.37
C ARG A 720 8.92 25.15 1.24
N GLU A 721 9.78 26.13 1.56
CA GLU A 721 10.53 26.88 0.54
C GLU A 721 11.58 25.98 -0.11
N GLU A 722 12.26 25.15 0.68
CA GLU A 722 13.26 24.20 0.17
C GLU A 722 12.61 23.05 -0.61
N THR A 723 11.42 22.58 -0.22
CA THR A 723 10.56 21.70 -1.03
C THR A 723 10.39 22.28 -2.44
N GLY A 724 10.11 23.59 -2.53
CA GLY A 724 10.03 24.30 -3.80
C GLY A 724 11.35 24.35 -4.58
N ARG A 725 12.48 24.70 -3.93
CA ARG A 725 13.80 24.77 -4.59
C ARG A 725 14.30 23.41 -5.06
N ILE A 726 14.08 22.35 -4.27
CA ILE A 726 14.43 20.98 -4.66
C ILE A 726 13.61 20.59 -5.89
N THR A 727 12.31 20.87 -5.89
CA THR A 727 11.41 20.62 -7.03
C THR A 727 11.90 21.30 -8.31
N GLU A 728 12.18 22.62 -8.28
CA GLU A 728 12.76 23.34 -9.43
C GLU A 728 14.10 22.74 -9.89
N SER A 729 14.89 22.21 -8.95
CA SER A 729 16.17 21.54 -9.26
C SER A 729 16.03 20.11 -9.78
N VAL A 730 14.84 19.50 -9.65
CA VAL A 730 14.43 18.21 -10.22
C VAL A 730 13.88 18.44 -11.63
N GLU A 731 12.98 19.42 -11.81
CA GLU A 731 12.51 19.90 -13.11
C GLU A 731 13.69 20.26 -14.04
N ALA A 732 14.68 21.00 -13.52
CA ALA A 732 15.87 21.38 -14.28
C ALA A 732 16.84 20.21 -14.58
N ALA A 733 16.76 19.11 -13.83
CA ALA A 733 17.59 17.93 -14.04
C ALA A 733 16.99 16.94 -15.06
N ASP A 734 15.66 16.87 -15.15
CA ASP A 734 14.95 16.08 -16.16
C ASP A 734 13.70 16.82 -16.67
N PRO A 735 13.85 17.77 -17.60
CA PRO A 735 12.73 18.52 -18.18
C PRO A 735 11.88 17.69 -19.16
N SER A 736 12.12 16.38 -19.28
CA SER A 736 11.33 15.47 -20.14
C SER A 736 10.20 14.77 -19.38
N ARG A 737 9.98 15.15 -18.11
CA ARG A 737 9.10 14.49 -17.14
C ARG A 737 8.28 15.50 -16.34
N ILE A 738 7.18 14.99 -15.82
CA ILE A 738 6.31 15.69 -14.89
C ILE A 738 6.91 15.64 -13.48
N VAL A 739 6.86 16.72 -12.71
CA VAL A 739 7.34 16.72 -11.32
C VAL A 739 6.18 16.98 -10.35
N ASN A 740 5.99 16.07 -9.41
CA ASN A 740 5.13 16.28 -8.26
C ASN A 740 6.02 16.68 -7.07
N ALA A 741 5.89 17.93 -6.62
CA ALA A 741 6.66 18.44 -5.49
C ALA A 741 6.39 17.63 -4.21
N HIS A 742 5.13 17.22 -4.03
CA HIS A 742 4.64 16.72 -2.76
C HIS A 742 3.31 15.96 -2.94
N SER A 743 3.37 14.63 -2.90
CA SER A 743 2.16 13.79 -2.86
C SER A 743 1.58 13.77 -1.44
N GLY A 744 0.30 14.07 -1.29
CA GLY A 744 -0.33 14.26 0.03
C GLY A 744 0.02 15.60 0.68
N VAL A 745 -0.05 16.70 -0.08
CA VAL A 745 0.29 18.05 0.39
C VAL A 745 -0.67 18.56 1.48
N ASN A 746 -1.88 18.00 1.53
CA ASN A 746 -2.96 18.38 2.44
C ASN A 746 -2.87 17.75 3.84
N CYS A 747 -2.05 16.71 4.04
CA CYS A 747 -2.16 15.84 5.22
C CYS A 747 -0.90 15.76 6.10
N CYS A 748 -1.09 15.11 7.24
CA CYS A 748 -0.04 14.37 7.94
C CYS A 748 1.09 15.28 8.46
N ASN A 749 2.32 15.10 7.97
CA ASN A 749 3.50 15.87 8.39
C ASN A 749 3.86 17.01 7.43
N SER A 750 3.03 17.27 6.41
CA SER A 750 3.25 18.28 5.36
C SER A 750 3.59 19.67 5.92
N LYS A 751 4.53 20.37 5.28
CA LYS A 751 4.80 21.81 5.53
C LYS A 751 3.95 22.73 4.64
N GLY A 752 3.06 22.16 3.82
CA GLY A 752 2.09 22.85 2.97
C GLY A 752 2.63 23.20 1.58
N ASP A 753 1.71 23.47 0.65
CA ASP A 753 1.99 23.56 -0.78
C ASP A 753 3.05 24.61 -1.18
N SER A 754 4.19 24.17 -1.72
CA SER A 754 5.25 25.06 -2.20
C SER A 754 4.86 25.91 -3.42
N GLY A 755 3.78 25.54 -4.14
CA GLY A 755 3.36 26.18 -5.39
C GLY A 755 4.28 25.86 -6.58
N LYS A 756 5.08 24.80 -6.49
CA LYS A 756 6.01 24.30 -7.51
C LYS A 756 5.59 22.91 -8.02
N GLY A 757 6.28 22.41 -9.03
CA GLY A 757 5.91 21.20 -9.74
C GLY A 757 4.77 21.44 -10.74
N ASP A 758 4.41 20.38 -11.43
CA ASP A 758 3.34 20.30 -12.43
C ASP A 758 2.03 19.77 -11.84
N ILE A 759 2.07 19.18 -10.64
CA ILE A 759 0.95 18.51 -9.98
C ILE A 759 0.65 19.16 -8.63
N ILE A 760 -0.64 19.36 -8.33
CA ILE A 760 -1.17 19.52 -6.98
C ILE A 760 -1.84 18.21 -6.56
N ASP A 761 -1.44 17.68 -5.41
CA ASP A 761 -1.73 16.30 -5.01
C ASP A 761 -2.19 16.23 -3.55
N HIS A 762 -3.39 15.68 -3.34
CA HIS A 762 -3.96 15.42 -2.03
C HIS A 762 -4.06 13.92 -1.78
N HIS A 763 -3.96 13.50 -0.52
CA HIS A 763 -4.37 12.16 -0.09
C HIS A 763 -5.78 12.28 0.52
N ASP A 764 -6.76 11.55 -0.02
CA ASP A 764 -8.18 11.69 0.37
C ASP A 764 -8.87 10.34 0.66
N TYR A 765 -8.34 9.64 1.66
CA TYR A 765 -8.89 8.38 2.18
C TYR A 765 -10.38 8.41 2.57
N ASN A 766 -10.96 9.59 2.83
CA ASN A 766 -12.36 9.76 3.21
C ASN A 766 -13.26 10.27 2.07
N ASN A 767 -12.69 10.66 0.93
CA ASN A 767 -13.35 11.34 -0.18
C ASN A 767 -14.06 12.66 0.25
N THR A 768 -13.34 13.49 1.03
CA THR A 768 -13.82 14.74 1.63
C THR A 768 -13.01 15.99 1.27
N ASP A 769 -11.79 15.84 0.73
CA ASP A 769 -10.87 16.93 0.36
C ASP A 769 -10.20 16.66 -1.00
N PRO A 770 -10.98 16.56 -2.11
CA PRO A 770 -10.46 16.09 -3.38
C PRO A 770 -9.73 17.22 -4.12
N ALA A 771 -8.46 16.98 -4.47
CA ALA A 771 -7.57 17.94 -5.13
C ALA A 771 -8.20 18.68 -6.33
N PHE A 772 -7.77 19.91 -6.59
CA PHE A 772 -8.31 20.77 -7.66
C PHE A 772 -7.18 21.51 -8.40
N PRO A 773 -7.18 21.54 -9.76
CA PRO A 773 -6.08 22.09 -10.54
C PRO A 773 -6.05 23.63 -10.47
N ASP A 774 -4.85 24.20 -10.37
CA ASP A 774 -4.65 25.66 -10.35
C ASP A 774 -4.32 26.23 -11.75
N GLU A 775 -3.88 27.48 -11.82
CA GLU A 775 -3.54 28.16 -13.08
C GLU A 775 -2.43 27.47 -13.89
N ARG A 776 -1.58 26.66 -13.24
CA ARG A 776 -0.41 25.99 -13.84
C ARG A 776 -0.46 24.47 -13.73
N ARG A 777 -0.91 23.94 -12.60
CA ARG A 777 -0.77 22.52 -12.24
C ARG A 777 -2.03 21.72 -12.52
N ALA A 778 -1.83 20.48 -12.93
CA ALA A 778 -2.89 19.47 -12.96
C ALA A 778 -3.13 18.89 -11.56
N ALA A 779 -4.33 18.38 -11.27
CA ALA A 779 -4.64 17.79 -9.97
C ALA A 779 -4.63 16.26 -9.98
N MET A 780 -4.19 15.66 -8.87
CA MET A 780 -4.26 14.22 -8.62
C MET A 780 -4.68 13.92 -7.18
N ASP A 781 -5.28 12.75 -6.99
CA ASP A 781 -5.45 12.13 -5.68
C ASP A 781 -4.33 11.10 -5.48
N GLY A 782 -3.31 11.47 -4.71
CA GLY A 782 -2.04 10.74 -4.58
C GLY A 782 -2.13 9.46 -3.77
N GLU A 783 -3.15 9.32 -2.91
CA GLU A 783 -3.50 8.11 -2.15
C GLU A 783 -4.97 8.11 -1.68
N HIS A 784 -5.74 7.08 -2.04
CA HIS A 784 -7.12 6.86 -1.55
C HIS A 784 -7.46 5.39 -1.26
N GLY A 785 -8.55 5.18 -0.54
CA GLY A 785 -9.18 3.88 -0.32
C GLY A 785 -8.81 3.22 1.00
N GLY A 786 -7.75 2.42 1.03
CA GLY A 786 -7.31 1.71 2.24
C GLY A 786 -8.24 0.58 2.70
N PHE A 787 -8.99 -0.09 1.82
CA PHE A 787 -10.05 -1.01 2.26
C PHE A 787 -9.51 -2.36 2.77
N VAL A 788 -9.60 -2.58 4.08
CA VAL A 788 -9.00 -3.73 4.78
C VAL A 788 -9.86 -5.00 4.68
N LEU A 789 -9.31 -6.08 4.12
CA LEU A 789 -9.89 -7.43 4.15
C LEU A 789 -8.88 -8.43 4.73
N ARG A 790 -9.24 -9.10 5.83
CA ARG A 790 -8.44 -10.18 6.42
C ARG A 790 -8.58 -11.45 5.57
N THR A 791 -7.45 -12.09 5.24
CA THR A 791 -7.40 -13.33 4.45
C THR A 791 -6.66 -14.41 5.26
N PRO A 792 -7.35 -15.16 6.14
CA PRO A 792 -6.71 -16.13 7.03
C PRO A 792 -5.89 -17.16 6.23
N GLY A 793 -4.71 -17.52 6.75
CA GLY A 793 -3.72 -18.37 6.04
C GLY A 793 -2.71 -17.60 5.18
N HIS A 794 -3.04 -16.40 4.71
CA HIS A 794 -2.23 -15.61 3.78
C HIS A 794 -1.71 -14.27 4.35
N MET A 795 -1.82 -14.10 5.67
CA MET A 795 -1.43 -12.91 6.40
C MET A 795 -0.08 -13.12 7.10
N TRP A 796 0.70 -12.06 7.26
CA TRP A 796 1.93 -12.11 8.06
C TRP A 796 1.62 -12.36 9.55
N PRO A 797 2.50 -13.03 10.31
CA PRO A 797 2.38 -13.14 11.76
C PRO A 797 2.24 -11.75 12.41
N GLY A 798 1.46 -11.67 13.50
CA GLY A 798 1.14 -10.41 14.18
C GLY A 798 -0.29 -9.92 13.96
N ALA A 799 -0.70 -8.95 14.77
CA ALA A 799 -2.05 -8.41 14.75
C ALA A 799 -2.27 -7.49 13.54
N PRO A 800 -3.40 -7.57 12.82
CA PRO A 800 -3.69 -6.70 11.68
C PRO A 800 -3.69 -5.21 12.05
N THR A 801 -3.04 -4.41 11.22
CA THR A 801 -3.13 -2.94 11.27
C THR A 801 -4.48 -2.50 10.71
N VAL A 802 -5.36 -2.00 11.59
CA VAL A 802 -6.70 -1.51 11.24
C VAL A 802 -6.76 0.02 11.37
N ILE A 803 -6.11 0.70 10.42
CA ILE A 803 -6.05 2.17 10.33
C ILE A 803 -7.16 2.78 9.43
N TYR A 804 -7.82 1.94 8.63
CA TYR A 804 -8.81 2.34 7.63
C TYR A 804 -10.10 1.52 7.74
N SER A 805 -10.98 1.66 6.75
CA SER A 805 -12.33 1.07 6.76
C SER A 805 -12.35 -0.39 6.27
N GLY A 806 -12.59 -1.33 7.19
CA GLY A 806 -12.64 -2.77 6.89
C GLY A 806 -13.87 -3.26 6.12
N VAL A 807 -13.79 -4.51 5.64
CA VAL A 807 -14.86 -5.30 5.01
C VAL A 807 -14.71 -6.79 5.36
N ASN A 808 -15.79 -7.56 5.30
CA ASN A 808 -15.83 -8.95 5.78
C ASN A 808 -15.70 -10.00 4.67
N SER A 809 -15.75 -9.59 3.40
CA SER A 809 -15.71 -10.51 2.25
C SER A 809 -15.09 -9.87 1.01
N LYS A 810 -14.72 -10.74 0.06
CA LYS A 810 -14.24 -10.38 -1.28
C LYS A 810 -15.29 -9.63 -2.09
N GLU A 811 -16.55 -10.00 -1.93
CA GLU A 811 -17.72 -9.36 -2.55
C GLU A 811 -17.92 -7.94 -2.00
N GLU A 812 -17.78 -7.74 -0.70
CA GLU A 812 -17.82 -6.40 -0.08
C GLU A 812 -16.63 -5.54 -0.49
N LEU A 813 -15.40 -6.09 -0.53
CA LEU A 813 -14.21 -5.36 -0.98
C LEU A 813 -14.37 -4.90 -2.44
N THR A 814 -14.82 -5.81 -3.30
CA THR A 814 -15.10 -5.53 -4.72
C THR A 814 -16.14 -4.42 -4.87
N ARG A 815 -17.29 -4.55 -4.18
CA ARG A 815 -18.37 -3.56 -4.23
C ARG A 815 -17.87 -2.19 -3.78
N LYS A 816 -17.18 -2.12 -2.63
CA LYS A 816 -16.66 -0.88 -2.05
C LYS A 816 -15.65 -0.20 -2.95
N TYR A 817 -14.74 -0.95 -3.57
CA TYR A 817 -13.81 -0.43 -4.58
C TYR A 817 -14.56 0.15 -5.78
N VAL A 818 -15.52 -0.60 -6.35
CA VAL A 818 -16.29 -0.14 -7.53
C VAL A 818 -17.11 1.11 -7.20
N GLU A 819 -17.83 1.13 -6.07
CA GLU A 819 -18.63 2.27 -5.62
C GLU A 819 -17.76 3.51 -5.38
N ASN A 820 -16.59 3.36 -4.76
CA ASN A 820 -15.62 4.45 -4.56
C ASN A 820 -15.12 5.00 -5.91
N THR A 821 -14.65 4.12 -6.79
CA THR A 821 -14.08 4.50 -8.09
C THR A 821 -15.14 5.13 -9.02
N GLU A 822 -16.37 4.62 -9.05
CA GLU A 822 -17.46 5.23 -9.83
C GLU A 822 -17.94 6.56 -9.27
N ARG A 823 -18.13 6.67 -7.94
CA ARG A 823 -18.70 7.86 -7.31
C ARG A 823 -17.75 9.05 -7.32
N PHE A 824 -16.47 8.83 -7.09
CA PHE A 824 -15.52 9.91 -6.84
C PHE A 824 -14.57 10.19 -8.02
N TYR A 825 -14.28 9.23 -8.90
CA TYR A 825 -13.24 9.43 -9.92
C TYR A 825 -13.76 9.46 -11.35
N LEU A 826 -14.92 8.88 -11.65
CA LEU A 826 -15.43 8.77 -13.03
C LEU A 826 -15.67 10.12 -13.71
N ASP A 827 -16.45 11.00 -13.08
CA ASP A 827 -16.77 12.30 -13.66
C ASP A 827 -15.61 13.30 -13.47
N GLN A 828 -14.91 13.21 -12.33
CA GLN A 828 -13.70 13.98 -12.08
C GLN A 828 -12.58 13.70 -13.11
N ALA A 829 -12.47 12.47 -13.62
CA ALA A 829 -11.55 12.14 -14.70
C ALA A 829 -11.88 12.88 -16.01
N ARG A 830 -13.17 13.12 -16.32
CA ARG A 830 -13.59 13.94 -17.46
C ARG A 830 -13.26 15.42 -17.27
N ALA A 831 -13.37 15.87 -16.02
CA ALA A 831 -13.20 17.24 -15.59
C ALA A 831 -11.82 17.46 -14.94
N GLU A 832 -11.75 17.66 -13.63
CA GLU A 832 -10.58 18.28 -12.96
C GLU A 832 -9.37 17.36 -12.74
N LEU A 833 -9.57 16.07 -12.41
CA LEU A 833 -8.47 15.18 -11.99
C LEU A 833 -7.75 14.53 -13.17
N SER A 834 -6.42 14.45 -13.09
CA SER A 834 -5.54 13.79 -14.06
C SER A 834 -5.09 12.39 -13.64
N GLY A 835 -5.40 11.97 -12.43
CA GLY A 835 -5.08 10.64 -11.94
C GLY A 835 -5.57 10.41 -10.52
N SER A 836 -5.56 9.14 -10.11
CA SER A 836 -5.69 8.76 -8.71
C SER A 836 -4.93 7.47 -8.41
N VAL A 837 -4.54 7.30 -7.15
CA VAL A 837 -3.72 6.17 -6.70
C VAL A 837 -4.42 5.44 -5.54
N TYR A 838 -4.80 4.18 -5.75
CA TYR A 838 -5.36 3.35 -4.67
C TYR A 838 -4.24 2.79 -3.76
N THR A 839 -4.49 2.66 -2.46
CA THR A 839 -3.44 2.43 -1.44
C THR A 839 -2.44 1.30 -1.75
N GLN A 840 -2.80 0.12 -2.25
CA GLN A 840 -1.78 -0.84 -2.73
C GLN A 840 -2.30 -2.01 -3.58
N ILE A 841 -1.40 -2.57 -4.39
CA ILE A 841 -1.65 -3.79 -5.19
C ILE A 841 -1.70 -5.06 -4.34
N THR A 842 -0.85 -5.17 -3.31
CA THR A 842 -0.69 -6.35 -2.44
C THR A 842 -0.76 -5.96 -0.97
N ASP A 843 -1.18 -6.87 -0.09
CA ASP A 843 -0.98 -6.71 1.35
C ASP A 843 0.52 -6.69 1.69
N LEU A 844 0.90 -6.07 2.80
CA LEU A 844 2.29 -5.88 3.22
C LEU A 844 2.38 -6.08 4.73
N GLU A 845 3.05 -7.15 5.15
CA GLU A 845 3.08 -7.60 6.55
C GLU A 845 1.68 -7.60 7.20
N ASN A 846 1.43 -6.70 8.16
CA ASN A 846 0.16 -6.59 8.87
C ASN A 846 -0.80 -5.53 8.27
N GLU A 847 -0.43 -4.84 7.19
CA GLU A 847 -1.28 -3.89 6.45
C GLU A 847 -2.04 -4.63 5.32
N LEU A 848 -3.36 -4.76 5.48
CA LEU A 848 -4.19 -5.70 4.70
C LEU A 848 -5.20 -5.03 3.74
N ASN A 849 -4.84 -3.87 3.20
CA ASN A 849 -5.65 -3.06 2.28
C ASN A 849 -5.34 -3.31 0.78
N GLY A 850 -4.48 -4.28 0.46
CA GLY A 850 -4.12 -4.66 -0.90
C GLY A 850 -5.17 -5.49 -1.63
N LEU A 851 -5.04 -5.54 -2.96
CA LEU A 851 -5.94 -6.27 -3.87
C LEU A 851 -5.53 -7.74 -4.09
N TYR A 852 -4.30 -8.09 -3.73
CA TYR A 852 -3.77 -9.45 -3.56
C TYR A 852 -3.25 -9.65 -2.13
N THR A 853 -3.16 -10.90 -1.69
CA THR A 853 -2.47 -11.26 -0.44
C THR A 853 -0.96 -11.01 -0.53
N TYR A 854 -0.27 -10.92 0.62
CA TYR A 854 1.15 -10.60 0.68
C TYR A 854 2.03 -11.67 -0.01
N ASP A 855 1.59 -12.93 0.03
CA ASP A 855 2.21 -14.05 -0.69
C ASP A 855 1.84 -14.15 -2.19
N ARG A 856 1.02 -13.22 -2.70
CA ARG A 856 0.45 -13.17 -4.07
C ARG A 856 -0.42 -14.38 -4.47
N ARG A 857 -0.67 -15.35 -3.57
CA ARG A 857 -1.40 -16.58 -3.89
C ARG A 857 -2.89 -16.37 -4.12
N GLU A 858 -3.50 -15.39 -3.45
CA GLU A 858 -4.94 -15.11 -3.52
C GLU A 858 -5.24 -13.68 -3.98
N ILE A 859 -6.26 -13.56 -4.85
CA ILE A 859 -6.79 -12.26 -5.29
C ILE A 859 -8.02 -11.90 -4.44
N LYS A 860 -7.99 -10.74 -3.79
CA LYS A 860 -8.98 -10.32 -2.79
C LYS A 860 -10.22 -9.66 -3.39
N VAL A 861 -10.25 -9.43 -4.71
CA VAL A 861 -11.34 -8.79 -5.47
C VAL A 861 -11.77 -9.59 -6.69
N ASP A 862 -12.97 -9.31 -7.22
CA ASP A 862 -13.37 -9.72 -8.57
C ASP A 862 -12.61 -8.86 -9.61
N ALA A 863 -11.64 -9.47 -10.28
CA ALA A 863 -10.82 -8.81 -11.28
C ALA A 863 -11.62 -8.28 -12.48
N ALA A 864 -12.75 -8.91 -12.85
CA ALA A 864 -13.54 -8.47 -13.99
C ALA A 864 -14.32 -7.18 -13.67
N GLN A 865 -14.89 -7.10 -12.47
CA GLN A 865 -15.62 -5.91 -12.00
C GLN A 865 -14.67 -4.72 -11.79
N VAL A 866 -13.55 -4.93 -11.09
CA VAL A 866 -12.50 -3.90 -10.89
C VAL A 866 -11.96 -3.40 -12.24
N ARG A 867 -11.63 -4.30 -13.16
CA ARG A 867 -11.14 -3.94 -14.50
C ARG A 867 -12.18 -3.19 -15.33
N ALA A 868 -13.47 -3.48 -15.16
CA ALA A 868 -14.54 -2.78 -15.87
C ALA A 868 -14.65 -1.32 -15.42
N VAL A 869 -14.67 -1.06 -14.12
CA VAL A 869 -14.72 0.32 -13.60
C VAL A 869 -13.43 1.09 -13.90
N ASN A 870 -12.26 0.47 -13.76
CA ASN A 870 -10.98 1.13 -14.03
C ASN A 870 -10.87 1.60 -15.48
N ARG A 871 -11.29 0.74 -16.43
CA ARG A 871 -11.38 1.12 -17.85
C ARG A 871 -12.43 2.20 -18.12
N LYS A 872 -13.53 2.25 -17.37
CA LYS A 872 -14.55 3.29 -17.47
C LYS A 872 -13.98 4.66 -17.12
N VAL A 873 -13.21 4.76 -16.02
CA VAL A 873 -12.54 5.99 -15.57
C VAL A 873 -11.41 6.41 -16.52
N ILE A 874 -10.53 5.49 -16.93
CA ILE A 874 -9.45 5.79 -17.87
C ILE A 874 -10.01 6.29 -19.21
N ALA A 875 -11.06 5.65 -19.74
CA ALA A 875 -11.72 6.09 -20.97
C ALA A 875 -12.45 7.43 -20.81
N ALA A 876 -12.96 7.74 -19.61
CA ALA A 876 -13.58 9.03 -19.29
C ALA A 876 -12.55 10.17 -19.33
N GLY A 877 -11.37 9.98 -18.73
CA GLY A 877 -10.30 10.99 -18.79
C GLY A 877 -9.62 11.10 -20.15
N ALA A 878 -9.46 10.00 -20.89
CA ALA A 878 -9.05 10.06 -22.30
C ALA A 878 -10.06 10.81 -23.19
N ALA A 879 -11.31 10.98 -22.72
CA ALA A 879 -12.37 11.76 -23.35
C ALA A 879 -12.57 13.16 -22.74
N ALA A 880 -11.72 13.60 -21.81
CA ALA A 880 -11.76 14.95 -21.26
C ALA A 880 -11.72 16.01 -22.38
N GLY A 881 -12.52 17.07 -22.24
CA GLY A 881 -12.65 18.13 -23.25
C GLY A 881 -13.30 17.72 -24.59
N ARG A 882 -13.76 16.48 -24.77
CA ARG A 882 -14.46 16.05 -26.00
C ARG A 882 -15.96 16.31 -25.99
N GLU A 883 -16.56 16.44 -24.80
CA GLU A 883 -17.86 17.11 -24.69
C GLU A 883 -17.61 18.59 -25.00
N GLY A 884 -18.16 19.07 -26.12
CA GLY A 884 -18.10 20.48 -26.47
C GLY A 884 -18.77 21.35 -25.41
N PRO A 885 -18.49 22.67 -25.40
CA PRO A 885 -19.14 23.59 -24.46
C PRO A 885 -20.67 23.47 -24.56
N PRO A 886 -21.41 23.74 -23.47
CA PRO A 886 -22.87 23.62 -23.46
C PRO A 886 -23.50 24.35 -24.63
N ARG A 887 -24.44 23.71 -25.34
CA ARG A 887 -24.95 24.14 -26.66
C ARG A 887 -25.95 25.29 -26.61
N GLY A 888 -25.81 26.20 -25.64
CA GLY A 888 -26.65 27.38 -25.53
C GLY A 888 -27.85 27.27 -24.58
N GLY A 889 -27.67 26.58 -23.44
CA GLY A 889 -28.66 26.58 -22.37
C GLY A 889 -29.68 25.44 -22.38
N GLY A 890 -30.82 25.64 -21.73
CA GLY A 890 -31.84 24.62 -21.48
C GLY A 890 -33.21 25.24 -21.17
N ARG A 891 -34.28 24.46 -21.33
CA ARG A 891 -35.65 24.89 -21.01
C ARG A 891 -36.47 23.74 -20.45
N TRP A 892 -36.99 23.92 -19.23
CA TRP A 892 -37.88 22.99 -18.55
C TRP A 892 -39.22 23.67 -18.25
N THR A 893 -40.31 23.20 -18.87
CA THR A 893 -41.65 23.73 -18.60
C THR A 893 -42.29 23.15 -17.34
N LEU A 894 -41.70 22.08 -16.76
CA LEU A 894 -42.10 21.45 -15.50
C LEU A 894 -43.56 20.91 -15.46
N ASP A 895 -44.14 20.70 -16.66
CA ASP A 895 -45.50 20.21 -16.88
C ASP A 895 -45.70 18.70 -16.65
N GLU A 896 -44.66 17.89 -16.39
CA GLU A 896 -44.80 16.42 -16.32
C GLU A 896 -45.75 15.94 -15.21
N GLY A 897 -45.85 16.70 -14.11
CA GLY A 897 -46.80 16.48 -13.01
C GLY A 897 -46.65 15.19 -12.20
N THR A 898 -45.78 14.27 -12.64
CA THR A 898 -45.54 12.95 -12.04
C THR A 898 -44.11 12.46 -12.36
N GLY A 899 -43.63 11.47 -11.60
CA GLY A 899 -42.29 10.89 -11.80
C GLY A 899 -41.16 11.70 -11.16
N THR A 900 -39.91 11.36 -11.49
CA THR A 900 -38.70 11.91 -10.87
C THR A 900 -37.76 12.63 -11.85
N THR A 901 -38.24 12.97 -13.04
CA THR A 901 -37.46 13.66 -14.07
C THR A 901 -38.30 14.72 -14.78
N ALA A 902 -37.73 15.91 -15.01
CA ALA A 902 -38.32 16.93 -15.87
C ALA A 902 -37.48 17.12 -17.15
N LYS A 903 -38.13 17.19 -18.30
CA LYS A 903 -37.48 17.16 -19.62
C LYS A 903 -36.89 18.52 -19.98
N ASP A 904 -35.63 18.51 -20.40
CA ASP A 904 -35.05 19.64 -21.13
C ASP A 904 -35.51 19.63 -22.59
N SER A 905 -36.16 20.73 -22.99
CA SER A 905 -36.59 21.00 -24.37
C SER A 905 -35.61 21.91 -25.12
N GLY A 906 -34.57 22.41 -24.44
CA GLY A 906 -33.50 23.22 -25.00
C GLY A 906 -32.41 22.43 -25.72
N PRO A 907 -31.35 23.12 -26.20
CA PRO A 907 -30.37 22.57 -27.12
C PRO A 907 -29.39 21.57 -26.49
N ASN A 908 -29.28 21.52 -25.15
CA ASN A 908 -28.47 20.54 -24.43
C ASN A 908 -29.22 19.20 -24.21
N ALA A 909 -30.55 19.21 -24.16
CA ALA A 909 -31.39 18.05 -23.84
C ALA A 909 -30.97 17.31 -22.54
N ARG A 910 -30.51 18.05 -21.51
CA ARG A 910 -30.10 17.52 -20.19
C ARG A 910 -31.26 17.60 -19.18
N PRO A 911 -32.06 16.53 -18.97
CA PRO A 911 -33.20 16.58 -18.05
C PRO A 911 -32.78 16.86 -16.60
N LEU A 912 -33.67 17.51 -15.84
CA LEU A 912 -33.55 17.62 -14.39
C LEU A 912 -33.98 16.29 -13.76
N THR A 913 -33.23 15.82 -12.77
CA THR A 913 -33.58 14.69 -11.90
C THR A 913 -33.96 15.20 -10.52
N LEU A 914 -35.14 14.82 -10.02
CA LEU A 914 -35.66 15.21 -8.71
C LEU A 914 -34.96 14.39 -7.60
N ARG A 915 -34.59 15.06 -6.51
CA ARG A 915 -33.84 14.51 -5.37
C ARG A 915 -34.59 14.71 -4.04
N GLU A 916 -34.26 13.90 -3.04
CA GLU A 916 -34.77 13.98 -1.65
C GLU A 916 -36.31 14.09 -1.51
N GLY A 917 -37.07 13.56 -2.47
CA GLY A 917 -38.53 13.57 -2.45
C GLY A 917 -39.18 14.88 -2.91
N ALA A 918 -38.46 15.72 -3.66
CA ALA A 918 -39.06 16.83 -4.41
C ALA A 918 -40.28 16.35 -5.22
N SER A 919 -41.32 17.18 -5.31
CA SER A 919 -42.65 16.76 -5.77
C SER A 919 -43.26 17.74 -6.79
N TRP A 920 -44.46 17.44 -7.29
CA TRP A 920 -45.16 18.25 -8.28
C TRP A 920 -46.35 18.98 -7.67
N THR A 921 -46.67 20.18 -8.17
CA THR A 921 -47.78 21.02 -7.70
C THR A 921 -48.35 21.84 -8.88
N PRO A 922 -49.58 22.38 -8.83
CA PRO A 922 -50.06 23.28 -9.88
C PRO A 922 -49.14 24.50 -10.07
N GLY A 923 -48.76 24.74 -11.32
CA GLY A 923 -47.79 25.77 -11.70
C GLY A 923 -48.37 27.18 -11.89
N VAL A 924 -47.55 28.08 -12.42
CA VAL A 924 -48.03 29.27 -13.14
C VAL A 924 -48.74 28.83 -14.43
N ARG A 925 -48.25 27.74 -15.02
CA ARG A 925 -48.85 27.02 -16.13
C ARG A 925 -48.78 25.53 -15.81
N GLY A 926 -49.85 24.77 -16.10
CA GLY A 926 -49.87 23.32 -15.92
C GLY A 926 -49.38 22.85 -14.54
N SER A 927 -48.15 22.35 -14.47
CA SER A 927 -47.48 21.85 -13.26
C SER A 927 -46.14 22.56 -13.01
N ALA A 928 -45.69 22.54 -11.77
CA ALA A 928 -44.42 23.08 -11.29
C ALA A 928 -43.74 22.12 -10.31
N LEU A 929 -42.45 22.32 -10.06
CA LEU A 929 -41.73 21.62 -9.00
C LEU A 929 -41.98 22.27 -7.63
N LYS A 930 -42.23 21.44 -6.63
CA LYS A 930 -42.53 21.81 -5.24
C LYS A 930 -41.42 21.35 -4.29
N PHE A 931 -40.95 22.30 -3.49
CA PHE A 931 -39.87 22.16 -2.52
C PHE A 931 -40.30 22.62 -1.13
N ASP A 932 -39.70 22.04 -0.08
CA ASP A 932 -40.06 22.24 1.34
C ASP A 932 -39.08 23.12 2.14
N GLY A 933 -37.97 23.52 1.54
CA GLY A 933 -36.88 24.28 2.18
C GLY A 933 -35.98 23.48 3.13
N ARG A 934 -35.96 22.14 3.06
CA ARG A 934 -35.23 21.28 4.02
C ARG A 934 -34.32 20.22 3.43
N GLY A 935 -34.17 20.17 2.11
CA GLY A 935 -33.31 19.19 1.43
C GLY A 935 -33.71 18.86 0.00
N GLN A 936 -34.93 19.24 -0.43
CA GLN A 936 -35.48 18.92 -1.74
C GLN A 936 -34.92 19.82 -2.85
N TYR A 937 -34.56 19.23 -3.99
CA TYR A 937 -34.09 19.94 -5.19
C TYR A 937 -34.24 19.08 -6.46
N ALA A 938 -33.93 19.66 -7.62
CA ALA A 938 -33.73 18.93 -8.86
C ALA A 938 -32.44 19.41 -9.58
N GLU A 939 -31.75 18.53 -10.29
CA GLU A 939 -30.45 18.84 -10.91
C GLU A 939 -30.24 18.19 -12.29
N THR A 940 -29.45 18.82 -13.16
CA THR A 940 -28.95 18.20 -14.40
C THR A 940 -27.65 17.43 -14.14
N ALA A 941 -27.35 16.43 -14.96
CA ALA A 941 -26.12 15.62 -14.85
C ALA A 941 -24.82 16.33 -15.29
N GLY A 942 -24.78 17.66 -15.29
CA GLY A 942 -23.69 18.48 -15.82
C GLY A 942 -24.16 19.84 -16.33
N PRO A 943 -23.25 20.76 -16.64
CA PRO A 943 -23.58 22.17 -16.90
C PRO A 943 -24.40 22.34 -18.18
N VAL A 944 -25.24 23.37 -18.18
CA VAL A 944 -26.05 23.78 -19.34
C VAL A 944 -25.64 25.16 -19.86
N LEU A 945 -24.89 25.94 -19.06
CA LEU A 945 -24.30 27.23 -19.40
C LEU A 945 -22.78 27.20 -19.24
N ASP A 946 -22.08 27.86 -20.18
CA ASP A 946 -20.71 28.32 -19.94
C ASP A 946 -20.76 29.65 -19.18
N THR A 947 -20.52 29.57 -17.86
CA THR A 947 -20.58 30.73 -16.97
C THR A 947 -19.30 31.57 -16.94
N SER A 948 -18.29 31.21 -17.74
CA SER A 948 -17.18 32.12 -18.06
C SER A 948 -17.59 33.18 -19.09
N GLY A 949 -18.65 32.90 -19.88
CA GLY A 949 -19.23 33.80 -20.86
C GLY A 949 -20.35 34.71 -20.31
N SER A 950 -21.14 35.25 -21.24
CA SER A 950 -22.40 35.93 -20.91
C SER A 950 -23.55 34.94 -20.92
N TYR A 951 -24.53 35.10 -20.04
CA TYR A 951 -25.67 34.18 -19.94
C TYR A 951 -26.88 34.87 -19.30
N SER A 952 -28.06 34.28 -19.44
CA SER A 952 -29.27 34.68 -18.73
C SER A 952 -30.03 33.45 -18.21
N VAL A 953 -30.66 33.60 -17.05
CA VAL A 953 -31.46 32.56 -16.41
C VAL A 953 -32.77 33.16 -15.95
N ALA A 954 -33.88 32.53 -16.33
CA ALA A 954 -35.23 32.92 -15.94
C ALA A 954 -35.94 31.77 -15.22
N ALA A 955 -36.83 32.11 -14.29
CA ALA A 955 -37.76 31.18 -13.67
C ALA A 955 -38.99 31.92 -13.14
N TRP A 956 -40.13 31.24 -13.17
CA TRP A 956 -41.26 31.61 -12.33
C TRP A 956 -41.11 30.98 -10.96
N VAL A 957 -41.25 31.78 -9.91
CA VAL A 957 -41.00 31.35 -8.53
C VAL A 957 -42.15 31.77 -7.62
N ARG A 958 -42.51 30.89 -6.70
CA ARG A 958 -43.47 31.15 -5.62
C ARG A 958 -42.82 30.78 -4.30
N LEU A 959 -42.92 31.65 -3.31
CA LEU A 959 -42.53 31.35 -1.93
C LEU A 959 -43.78 30.97 -1.13
N ASP A 960 -43.76 29.80 -0.48
CA ASP A 960 -44.83 29.39 0.43
C ASP A 960 -44.53 29.86 1.88
N ALA A 961 -43.28 30.19 2.19
CA ALA A 961 -42.85 30.90 3.40
C ALA A 961 -41.67 31.84 3.10
N VAL A 962 -41.53 32.92 3.88
CA VAL A 962 -40.37 33.82 3.81
C VAL A 962 -39.16 33.12 4.46
N PRO A 963 -38.02 32.94 3.78
CA PRO A 963 -36.84 32.30 4.36
C PRO A 963 -36.16 33.20 5.41
N GLY A 964 -35.56 32.57 6.42
CA GLY A 964 -34.79 33.27 7.46
C GLY A 964 -33.38 33.69 7.03
N ASN A 965 -32.89 33.14 5.91
CA ASN A 965 -31.64 33.49 5.24
C ASN A 965 -31.91 33.58 3.72
N TYR A 966 -30.94 33.33 2.86
CA TYR A 966 -31.19 33.09 1.43
C TYR A 966 -31.94 31.78 1.16
N ALA A 967 -32.69 31.78 0.07
CA ALA A 967 -33.26 30.62 -0.60
C ALA A 967 -33.10 30.80 -2.11
N THR A 968 -32.57 29.80 -2.80
CA THR A 968 -32.17 29.87 -4.21
C THR A 968 -33.10 29.04 -5.09
N ALA A 969 -33.73 29.69 -6.07
CA ALA A 969 -34.64 29.05 -6.99
C ALA A 969 -33.90 28.33 -8.13
N VAL A 970 -32.87 28.98 -8.71
CA VAL A 970 -32.02 28.40 -9.77
C VAL A 970 -30.56 28.80 -9.57
N SER A 971 -29.65 27.83 -9.71
CA SER A 971 -28.20 28.02 -9.66
C SER A 971 -27.48 27.06 -10.63
N GLN A 972 -26.15 27.17 -10.77
CA GLN A 972 -25.33 26.13 -11.44
C GLN A 972 -24.05 25.88 -10.63
N ASP A 973 -23.79 24.62 -10.31
CA ASP A 973 -22.76 24.19 -9.36
C ASP A 973 -21.33 24.37 -9.90
N SER A 974 -20.39 24.68 -9.02
CA SER A 974 -18.96 24.54 -9.31
C SER A 974 -18.29 23.79 -8.18
N ARG A 975 -17.33 22.93 -8.52
CA ARG A 975 -16.62 22.08 -7.55
C ARG A 975 -15.75 22.88 -6.55
N ALA A 976 -15.34 24.10 -6.90
CA ALA A 976 -14.27 24.80 -6.18
C ALA A 976 -14.68 25.43 -4.84
N THR A 977 -15.96 25.79 -4.63
CA THR A 977 -16.49 26.30 -3.33
C THR A 977 -17.95 26.77 -3.42
N ALA A 978 -18.44 27.20 -4.58
CA ALA A 978 -19.64 28.02 -4.69
C ALA A 978 -20.34 27.89 -6.05
N ASN A 979 -21.65 28.12 -6.14
CA ASN A 979 -22.30 28.28 -7.45
C ASN A 979 -21.70 29.45 -8.24
N SER A 980 -21.67 29.29 -9.56
CA SER A 980 -21.29 30.34 -10.51
C SER A 980 -22.30 31.51 -10.55
N PHE A 981 -23.57 31.24 -10.25
CA PHE A 981 -24.62 32.25 -10.05
C PHE A 981 -25.74 31.72 -9.14
N TYR A 982 -26.55 32.65 -8.64
CA TYR A 982 -27.71 32.38 -7.78
C TYR A 982 -28.88 33.29 -8.19
N LEU A 983 -30.03 32.71 -8.53
CA LEU A 983 -31.30 33.42 -8.69
C LEU A 983 -32.15 33.14 -7.46
N GLN A 984 -32.21 34.11 -6.54
CA GLN A 984 -32.52 33.85 -5.13
C GLN A 984 -33.35 34.96 -4.46
N TYR A 985 -33.90 34.64 -3.29
CA TYR A 985 -34.51 35.60 -2.37
C TYR A 985 -33.88 35.46 -0.97
N GLY A 986 -33.57 36.57 -0.31
CA GLY A 986 -33.03 36.57 1.04
C GLY A 986 -32.91 37.99 1.60
N HIS A 987 -32.85 38.12 2.94
CA HIS A 987 -32.77 39.40 3.66
C HIS A 987 -33.77 40.48 3.20
N GLY A 988 -34.97 40.09 2.75
CA GLY A 988 -36.00 41.03 2.28
C GLY A 988 -35.85 41.48 0.83
N ALA A 989 -35.02 40.82 0.01
CA ALA A 989 -34.78 41.20 -1.38
C ALA A 989 -34.74 40.00 -2.33
N PHE A 990 -35.24 40.18 -3.55
CA PHE A 990 -34.85 39.32 -4.68
C PHE A 990 -33.45 39.73 -5.14
N ALA A 991 -32.62 38.75 -5.52
CA ALA A 991 -31.25 38.96 -5.97
C ALA A 991 -30.89 38.02 -7.12
N PHE A 992 -30.19 38.55 -8.12
CA PHE A 992 -29.31 37.75 -8.97
C PHE A 992 -27.87 37.99 -8.53
N SER A 993 -27.18 36.93 -8.15
CA SER A 993 -25.87 37.00 -7.47
C SER A 993 -24.81 36.19 -8.19
N THR A 994 -23.55 36.60 -8.07
CA THR A 994 -22.35 35.87 -8.49
C THR A 994 -21.28 35.87 -7.39
N PRO A 995 -20.28 34.96 -7.41
CA PRO A 995 -19.25 34.85 -6.37
C PRO A 995 -18.52 36.16 -6.01
N GLY A 996 -18.03 36.22 -4.78
CA GLY A 996 -17.46 37.44 -4.21
C GLY A 996 -18.51 38.48 -3.84
N GLU A 997 -19.68 38.03 -3.36
CA GLU A 997 -20.78 38.85 -2.82
C GLU A 997 -21.36 39.89 -3.79
N ARG A 998 -21.28 39.62 -5.10
CA ARG A 998 -21.80 40.51 -6.16
C ARG A 998 -23.28 40.24 -6.35
N ARG A 999 -24.13 41.24 -6.11
CA ARG A 999 -25.60 41.09 -6.12
C ARG A 999 -26.29 42.25 -6.84
N ALA A 1000 -27.04 41.94 -7.89
CA ALA A 1000 -28.08 42.84 -8.40
C ALA A 1000 -29.37 42.50 -7.65
N GLN A 1001 -29.76 43.35 -6.69
CA GLN A 1001 -30.84 43.04 -5.74
C GLN A 1001 -31.86 44.17 -5.57
N VAL A 1002 -33.10 43.81 -5.26
CA VAL A 1002 -34.22 44.75 -5.05
C VAL A 1002 -35.02 44.36 -3.80
N THR A 1003 -35.09 45.27 -2.83
CA THR A 1003 -35.91 45.08 -1.62
C THR A 1003 -37.37 44.89 -2.01
N THR A 1004 -37.94 43.74 -1.65
CA THR A 1004 -39.29 43.34 -2.05
C THR A 1004 -39.99 42.72 -0.86
N ALA A 1005 -41.09 43.33 -0.42
CA ALA A 1005 -42.01 42.69 0.51
C ALA A 1005 -42.77 41.60 -0.27
N VAL A 1006 -42.35 40.35 -0.14
CA VAL A 1006 -42.95 39.23 -0.86
C VAL A 1006 -44.29 38.82 -0.27
N GLU A 1007 -45.26 38.58 -1.16
CA GLU A 1007 -46.54 37.97 -0.85
C GLU A 1007 -46.39 36.46 -0.99
N THR A 1008 -46.53 35.70 0.10
CA THR A 1008 -46.46 34.24 0.02
C THR A 1008 -47.64 33.69 -0.78
N GLY A 1009 -47.39 32.68 -1.60
CA GLY A 1009 -48.35 32.15 -2.56
C GLY A 1009 -48.48 32.95 -3.87
N ARG A 1010 -47.86 34.14 -4.01
CA ARG A 1010 -47.78 34.87 -5.29
C ARG A 1010 -46.64 34.31 -6.15
N TRP A 1011 -46.92 34.14 -7.44
CA TRP A 1011 -45.91 33.88 -8.47
C TRP A 1011 -45.20 35.18 -8.87
N TYR A 1012 -43.87 35.12 -8.93
CA TYR A 1012 -42.97 36.18 -9.40
C TYR A 1012 -42.15 35.65 -10.57
N HIS A 1013 -41.96 36.44 -11.63
CA HIS A 1013 -41.04 36.09 -12.71
C HIS A 1013 -39.70 36.77 -12.48
N LEU A 1014 -38.63 35.98 -12.31
CA LEU A 1014 -37.28 36.49 -12.07
C LEU A 1014 -36.40 36.19 -13.29
N VAL A 1015 -35.63 37.18 -13.74
CA VAL A 1015 -34.56 36.96 -14.74
C VAL A 1015 -33.25 37.55 -14.26
N GLY A 1016 -32.23 36.70 -14.11
CA GLY A 1016 -30.84 37.09 -13.94
C GLY A 1016 -30.13 37.16 -15.28
N VAL A 1017 -29.35 38.22 -15.51
CA VAL A 1017 -28.58 38.42 -16.75
C VAL A 1017 -27.13 38.76 -16.40
N ARG A 1018 -26.18 37.96 -16.88
CA ARG A 1018 -24.73 38.20 -16.82
C ARG A 1018 -24.22 38.65 -18.18
N ASP A 1019 -23.61 39.83 -18.21
CA ASP A 1019 -22.91 40.40 -19.36
C ASP A 1019 -21.41 40.43 -19.04
N ALA A 1020 -20.67 39.46 -19.57
CA ALA A 1020 -19.23 39.35 -19.37
C ALA A 1020 -18.45 40.44 -20.13
N THR A 1021 -19.03 41.03 -21.19
CA THR A 1021 -18.36 42.06 -21.99
C THR A 1021 -18.29 43.41 -21.28
N THR A 1022 -19.34 43.74 -20.51
CA THR A 1022 -19.40 44.96 -19.69
C THR A 1022 -19.14 44.71 -18.19
N ASN A 1023 -18.91 43.45 -17.80
CA ASN A 1023 -18.79 43.00 -16.41
C ASN A 1023 -20.00 43.41 -15.53
N GLN A 1024 -21.22 43.27 -16.08
CA GLN A 1024 -22.45 43.61 -15.37
C GLN A 1024 -23.29 42.36 -15.08
N ILE A 1025 -23.97 42.38 -13.95
CA ILE A 1025 -25.11 41.51 -13.62
C ILE A 1025 -26.36 42.37 -13.46
N ARG A 1026 -27.51 41.87 -13.95
CA ARG A 1026 -28.80 42.56 -13.90
C ARG A 1026 -29.87 41.61 -13.37
N LEU A 1027 -30.81 42.14 -12.60
CA LEU A 1027 -31.99 41.42 -12.13
C LEU A 1027 -33.24 42.11 -12.69
N TYR A 1028 -34.12 41.32 -13.28
CA TYR A 1028 -35.46 41.70 -13.66
C TYR A 1028 -36.48 40.98 -12.77
N VAL A 1029 -37.55 41.69 -12.41
CA VAL A 1029 -38.70 41.15 -11.66
C VAL A 1029 -39.97 41.53 -12.42
N ASP A 1030 -40.85 40.55 -12.65
CA ASP A 1030 -42.12 40.70 -13.36
C ASP A 1030 -41.97 41.47 -14.70
N GLY A 1031 -40.93 41.08 -15.47
CA GLY A 1031 -40.60 41.64 -16.79
C GLY A 1031 -39.86 42.99 -16.78
N THR A 1032 -39.65 43.61 -15.62
CA THR A 1032 -39.07 44.96 -15.48
C THR A 1032 -37.67 44.91 -14.88
N LEU A 1033 -36.72 45.70 -15.40
CA LEU A 1033 -35.37 45.82 -14.83
C LEU A 1033 -35.45 46.42 -13.42
N ALA A 1034 -35.04 45.64 -12.41
CA ALA A 1034 -35.13 46.03 -11.00
C ALA A 1034 -33.79 46.47 -10.42
N ALA A 1035 -32.67 45.84 -10.83
CA ALA A 1035 -31.34 46.17 -10.32
C ALA A 1035 -30.22 45.87 -11.33
N THR A 1036 -29.06 46.50 -11.13
CA THR A 1036 -27.80 46.24 -11.87
C THR A 1036 -26.61 46.40 -10.93
N ALA A 1037 -25.61 45.54 -11.05
CA ALA A 1037 -24.37 45.57 -10.27
C ALA A 1037 -23.17 45.06 -11.11
N THR A 1038 -21.95 45.21 -10.60
CA THR A 1038 -20.74 44.62 -11.21
C THR A 1038 -20.67 43.12 -10.95
N GLY A 1039 -20.38 42.31 -11.98
CA GLY A 1039 -20.40 40.85 -11.88
C GLY A 1039 -19.16 40.19 -11.23
N GLY A 1040 -18.02 40.87 -11.21
CA GLY A 1040 -16.76 40.31 -10.70
C GLY A 1040 -16.07 39.38 -11.71
N ALA A 1041 -15.10 38.57 -11.26
CA ALA A 1041 -14.40 37.63 -12.14
C ALA A 1041 -15.38 36.66 -12.82
N ALA A 1042 -15.08 36.27 -14.06
CA ALA A 1042 -15.81 35.22 -14.74
C ALA A 1042 -15.30 33.86 -14.27
N LEU A 1043 -16.21 32.94 -13.91
CA LEU A 1043 -15.87 31.64 -13.36
C LEU A 1043 -16.63 30.57 -14.14
N GLY A 1044 -15.90 29.63 -14.75
CA GLY A 1044 -16.49 28.46 -15.37
C GLY A 1044 -17.11 27.53 -14.32
N SER A 1045 -18.22 26.89 -14.67
CA SER A 1045 -18.94 25.94 -13.83
C SER A 1045 -18.99 24.58 -14.53
N THR A 1046 -18.71 23.53 -13.76
CA THR A 1046 -18.65 22.14 -14.24
C THR A 1046 -19.67 21.21 -13.58
N GLY A 1047 -20.43 21.71 -12.61
CA GLY A 1047 -21.56 20.99 -12.02
C GLY A 1047 -22.88 21.25 -12.75
N GLY A 1048 -23.93 20.55 -12.31
CA GLY A 1048 -25.27 20.66 -12.88
C GLY A 1048 -25.91 22.04 -12.69
N LEU A 1049 -26.86 22.39 -13.57
CA LEU A 1049 -27.86 23.40 -13.26
C LEU A 1049 -28.87 22.78 -12.29
N THR A 1050 -29.21 23.56 -11.27
CA THR A 1050 -29.91 23.09 -10.08
C THR A 1050 -31.09 24.01 -9.78
N VAL A 1051 -32.21 23.39 -9.44
CA VAL A 1051 -33.49 24.06 -9.14
C VAL A 1051 -33.89 23.73 -7.71
N GLY A 1052 -34.16 24.75 -6.91
CA GLY A 1052 -34.60 24.63 -5.52
C GLY A 1052 -33.51 24.63 -4.45
N ARG A 1053 -32.23 24.85 -4.79
CA ARG A 1053 -31.13 25.01 -3.82
C ARG A 1053 -29.94 25.82 -4.38
N ALA A 1054 -28.97 26.07 -3.52
CA ALA A 1054 -27.61 26.48 -3.86
C ALA A 1054 -26.56 25.47 -3.36
N HIS A 1055 -25.31 25.65 -3.75
CA HIS A 1055 -24.12 24.94 -3.31
C HIS A 1055 -23.06 25.96 -2.84
N TRP A 1056 -22.61 25.81 -1.60
CA TRP A 1056 -21.63 26.68 -0.95
C TRP A 1056 -20.81 25.90 0.07
N ASP A 1057 -19.50 26.14 0.09
CA ASP A 1057 -18.50 25.51 0.95
C ASP A 1057 -18.60 23.97 0.94
N GLY A 1058 -18.75 23.40 -0.26
CA GLY A 1058 -18.93 21.96 -0.47
C GLY A 1058 -20.32 21.41 -0.15
N ALA A 1059 -21.19 22.18 0.53
CA ALA A 1059 -22.50 21.75 1.00
C ALA A 1059 -23.68 22.26 0.15
N ASN A 1060 -24.77 21.51 0.12
CA ASN A 1060 -26.05 21.98 -0.40
C ASN A 1060 -26.71 22.90 0.65
N VAL A 1061 -27.06 24.12 0.25
CA VAL A 1061 -27.60 25.19 1.12
C VAL A 1061 -28.75 25.94 0.44
N ASP A 1062 -29.32 26.95 1.12
CA ASP A 1062 -30.32 27.88 0.60
C ASP A 1062 -31.50 27.20 -0.12
N PHE A 1063 -32.06 26.15 0.49
CA PHE A 1063 -33.16 25.38 -0.07
C PHE A 1063 -34.43 26.23 -0.22
N TRP A 1064 -35.08 26.13 -1.39
CA TRP A 1064 -36.30 26.85 -1.70
C TRP A 1064 -37.50 26.26 -0.94
N ASN A 1065 -38.33 27.10 -0.31
CA ASN A 1065 -39.61 26.69 0.25
C ASN A 1065 -40.76 27.31 -0.53
N GLY A 1066 -41.29 26.53 -1.48
CA GLY A 1066 -42.28 27.02 -2.42
C GLY A 1066 -42.26 26.23 -3.71
N ALA A 1067 -42.63 26.86 -4.82
CA ALA A 1067 -42.66 26.24 -6.13
C ALA A 1067 -41.79 27.00 -7.16
N VAL A 1068 -41.28 26.27 -8.16
CA VAL A 1068 -40.54 26.83 -9.30
C VAL A 1068 -41.08 26.23 -10.59
N ASP A 1069 -41.28 27.08 -11.60
CA ASP A 1069 -41.94 26.79 -12.87
C ASP A 1069 -41.24 27.48 -14.06
N GLU A 1070 -41.47 27.02 -15.29
CA GLU A 1070 -40.93 27.52 -16.57
C GLU A 1070 -39.48 28.05 -16.42
N VAL A 1071 -38.52 27.13 -16.25
CA VAL A 1071 -37.10 27.45 -16.04
C VAL A 1071 -36.38 27.53 -17.39
N HIS A 1072 -35.70 28.65 -17.64
CA HIS A 1072 -34.93 28.90 -18.84
C HIS A 1072 -33.48 29.25 -18.50
N ALA A 1073 -32.54 28.71 -19.26
CA ALA A 1073 -31.15 29.10 -19.27
C ALA A 1073 -30.73 29.37 -20.71
N VAL A 1074 -30.01 30.46 -20.98
CA VAL A 1074 -29.45 30.80 -22.32
C VAL A 1074 -28.03 31.37 -22.21
N ASP A 1075 -27.17 31.08 -23.17
CA ASP A 1075 -25.74 31.46 -23.25
C ASP A 1075 -25.50 32.89 -23.79
N ARG A 1076 -26.43 33.79 -23.53
CA ARG A 1076 -26.34 35.18 -23.99
C ARG A 1076 -27.03 36.15 -23.05
N VAL A 1077 -26.74 37.44 -23.25
CA VAL A 1077 -27.51 38.54 -22.68
C VAL A 1077 -28.91 38.55 -23.29
N LEU A 1078 -29.95 38.47 -22.46
CA LEU A 1078 -31.31 38.86 -22.84
C LEU A 1078 -31.45 40.37 -22.73
N THR A 1079 -32.04 40.99 -23.75
CA THR A 1079 -32.42 42.40 -23.75
C THR A 1079 -33.67 42.64 -22.88
N ALA A 1080 -33.90 43.88 -22.45
CA ALA A 1080 -35.09 44.23 -21.68
C ALA A 1080 -36.41 43.94 -22.42
N GLU A 1081 -36.42 44.07 -23.76
CA GLU A 1081 -37.57 43.73 -24.61
C GLU A 1081 -37.84 42.23 -24.64
N GLU A 1082 -36.79 41.39 -24.74
CA GLU A 1082 -36.91 39.94 -24.68
C GLU A 1082 -37.39 39.45 -23.30
N VAL A 1083 -36.89 40.04 -22.21
CA VAL A 1083 -37.35 39.72 -20.84
C VAL A 1083 -38.81 40.09 -20.63
N SER A 1084 -39.24 41.26 -21.11
CA SER A 1084 -40.63 41.70 -21.08
C SER A 1084 -41.54 40.81 -21.94
N THR A 1085 -41.04 40.36 -23.10
CA THR A 1085 -41.75 39.43 -24.00
C THR A 1085 -41.91 38.05 -23.38
N LEU A 1086 -40.86 37.51 -22.75
CA LEU A 1086 -40.89 36.22 -22.03
C LEU A 1086 -41.95 36.25 -20.91
N TYR A 1087 -41.86 37.25 -20.03
CA TYR A 1087 -42.85 37.50 -18.98
C TYR A 1087 -44.28 37.61 -19.55
N GLY A 1088 -44.45 38.37 -20.63
CA GLY A 1088 -45.74 38.59 -21.28
C GLY A 1088 -46.37 37.34 -21.90
N ALA A 1089 -45.55 36.34 -22.27
CA ALA A 1089 -45.98 35.08 -22.87
C ALA A 1089 -46.32 33.98 -21.85
N GLU A 1090 -45.77 34.06 -20.63
CA GLU A 1090 -45.83 33.00 -19.61
C GLU A 1090 -46.62 33.40 -18.35
N LYS A 1091 -46.97 34.70 -18.22
CA LYS A 1091 -47.81 35.17 -17.10
C LYS A 1091 -49.21 34.52 -17.11
N PRO A 1092 -49.80 34.28 -15.93
CA PRO A 1092 -51.12 33.66 -15.77
C PRO A 1092 -52.29 34.62 -16.08
#